data_AF-A0A8X6FNW6-F1
#
_entry.id   AF-A0A8X6FNW6-F1
#
_cell.length_a   1.000
_cell.length_b   1.000
_cell.length_c   1.000
_cell.angle_alpha   90.00
_cell.angle_beta   90.00
_cell.angle_gamma   90.00
#
_symmetry.space_group_name_H-M   'P 1'
#
loop_
_entity.id
_entity.type
_entity.pdbx_description
1 polymer ?
#
loop_
_entity_poly.entity_id
_entity_poly.type
_entity_poly.pdbx_seq_one_letter_code
_entity_poly.pdbx_strand_id
1 'polypeptide(L)'
;MAILRTSYYQDNKPYLSIKFDSSKVNGLPDPRPYRELYVYSNLFEGIHLRGGKLARGGLRWSDRTEDFRTEVLGLMKAQMTKNAVIVPVGAKGGFVIKQVYKDKDTLREKSVECYKSFIRGMLDITDNVVDGEIIPPENVIRYDEDDPYLVVAADKGTASFSDYANQIASEYNFWLGDAFASGGSAGYDHKKMGITARGAWIAAQRHFWKMNKDIYQDTTVIGIGDMAGDLFGNGMLLSKNIHLIGAFNHMHIFVDPNPDAEKSFTERKRLFELPFSTWMDYNKDLISKGGGVFERSSKQVNISQEIKKCFDITEDILPPSDLIRYLLKAKVDFIWNGGIGTFVKAKSENHSMVGDKANDELRVNGKDIRASMFIEGGNLGCTQLGRIEYAEKGGYINADFVDNSAGVICSDLEVNIKIAFVSAMKAGGISLEKRNEILASMVDEVASKVLENHNKIETKALLLECLQAKERLEQHHRLLLSLEKSGLLNRSVEFLPTEEEIARMLTGAEGFSSPQLSVLMSYARTAIKNEIIHSDLSEKDLISHDYLLGYFPKKMVTKFKDFILKHQLRREIISTCIANDVVNRMGCIFINNLTENTGIKIQEAVNIYIVVNHLYDLNSLWQKIDELDGKIDVNSYLQIVRNVQKFIGRVSFWLVKNLGKLSFIELDDVTKFKDAIETLGQNLTDVLDEHLLKIYSHGSTSLVELNINKDLAKKVADLCVLAYALDIISVAEQTSLSILDAGKIYFELKSLLRFDLIRTIAIKMKSRSSYWDRSLVNDLLDDLSNYHHKLAVKVIKATDNPEDKVQTWACNDKDYIERYNSFLDEMVASKLDLSKLIFIIRRIKVLAS
;
A
#
# COMPACT_ATOMS: atom_id res chain seq x y z
N MET A 1 26.40 -2.04 -25.98
CA MET A 1 27.05 -0.81 -25.46
C MET A 1 26.34 -0.37 -24.19
N ALA A 2 27.08 0.08 -23.16
CA ALA A 2 26.51 0.55 -21.89
C ALA A 2 26.15 2.05 -21.92
N ILE A 3 26.89 2.87 -22.66
CA ILE A 3 26.55 4.29 -22.89
C ILE A 3 25.41 4.37 -23.91
N LEU A 4 24.34 5.09 -23.58
CA LEU A 4 23.16 5.26 -24.41
C LEU A 4 23.03 6.67 -25.01
N ARG A 5 23.42 7.69 -24.24
CA ARG A 5 23.40 9.09 -24.67
C ARG A 5 24.62 9.84 -24.14
N THR A 6 25.08 10.84 -24.88
CA THR A 6 26.17 11.73 -24.46
C THR A 6 25.99 13.15 -24.96
N SER A 7 26.26 14.14 -24.11
CA SER A 7 26.28 15.56 -24.47
C SER A 7 27.62 16.02 -25.05
N TYR A 8 28.57 15.11 -25.30
CA TYR A 8 29.93 15.43 -25.76
C TYR A 8 29.96 16.29 -27.04
N TYR A 9 28.96 16.16 -27.90
CA TYR A 9 28.87 16.89 -29.18
C TYR A 9 28.09 18.21 -29.06
N GLN A 10 27.70 18.61 -27.85
CA GLN A 10 27.15 19.94 -27.59
C GLN A 10 28.29 20.90 -27.25
N ASP A 11 28.42 21.98 -28.02
CA ASP A 11 29.50 22.96 -27.84
C ASP A 11 29.32 23.81 -26.58
N ASN A 12 30.44 24.30 -26.02
CA ASN A 12 30.50 25.33 -24.97
C ASN A 12 29.81 25.00 -23.62
N LYS A 13 29.71 23.74 -23.22
CA LYS A 13 29.19 23.34 -21.90
C LYS A 13 30.33 23.10 -20.89
N PRO A 14 30.24 23.60 -19.64
CA PRO A 14 31.27 23.39 -18.60
C PRO A 14 31.16 22.02 -17.89
N TYR A 15 30.41 21.08 -18.47
CA TYR A 15 30.14 19.75 -17.94
C TYR A 15 29.90 18.74 -19.09
N LEU A 16 30.07 17.45 -18.79
CA LEU A 16 29.75 16.33 -19.68
C LEU A 16 28.64 15.49 -19.05
N SER A 17 27.60 15.20 -19.84
CA SER A 17 26.48 14.37 -19.43
C SER A 17 26.46 13.05 -20.19
N ILE A 18 26.24 11.94 -19.48
CA ILE A 18 26.20 10.59 -20.05
C ILE A 18 25.01 9.83 -19.47
N LYS A 19 24.26 9.12 -20.31
CA LYS A 19 23.23 8.14 -19.88
C LYS A 19 23.76 6.72 -20.01
N PHE A 20 23.66 5.93 -18.96
CA PHE A 20 24.06 4.53 -18.95
C PHE A 20 22.86 3.57 -18.86
N ASP A 21 22.94 2.47 -19.60
CA ASP A 21 22.23 1.23 -19.34
C ASP A 21 22.93 0.48 -18.21
N SER A 22 22.50 0.71 -16.97
CA SER A 22 23.17 0.12 -15.79
C SER A 22 23.15 -1.41 -15.79
N SER A 23 22.19 -2.05 -16.48
CA SER A 23 22.17 -3.52 -16.62
C SER A 23 23.39 -4.07 -17.36
N LYS A 24 24.02 -3.25 -18.22
CA LYS A 24 25.20 -3.59 -19.03
C LYS A 24 26.53 -3.13 -18.43
N VAL A 25 26.52 -2.50 -17.25
CA VAL A 25 27.74 -2.07 -16.56
C VAL A 25 28.22 -3.21 -15.65
N ASN A 26 29.43 -3.69 -15.91
CA ASN A 26 30.03 -4.79 -15.13
C ASN A 26 30.35 -4.34 -13.70
N GLY A 27 30.06 -5.21 -12.73
CA GLY A 27 30.40 -4.99 -11.32
C GLY A 27 29.48 -4.04 -10.55
N LEU A 28 28.35 -3.60 -11.12
CA LEU A 28 27.37 -2.85 -10.35
C LEU A 28 26.66 -3.75 -9.31
N PRO A 29 26.55 -3.29 -8.05
CA PRO A 29 25.82 -4.00 -7.01
C PRO A 29 24.30 -3.96 -7.25
N ASP A 30 23.58 -4.93 -6.69
CA ASP A 30 22.12 -4.94 -6.71
C ASP A 30 21.51 -4.01 -5.64
N PRO A 31 20.30 -3.46 -5.89
CA PRO A 31 19.55 -3.55 -7.13
C PRO A 31 20.15 -2.65 -8.22
N ARG A 32 20.31 -3.18 -9.44
CA ARG A 32 20.80 -2.39 -10.57
C ARG A 32 19.73 -1.38 -11.00
N PRO A 33 20.05 -0.07 -11.10
CA PRO A 33 19.14 0.90 -11.68
C PRO A 33 18.71 0.49 -13.09
N TYR A 34 17.56 0.96 -13.55
CA TYR A 34 17.21 0.91 -14.96
C TYR A 34 18.20 1.78 -15.76
N ARG A 35 18.41 3.03 -15.33
CA ARG A 35 19.35 3.97 -15.97
C ARG A 35 20.06 4.84 -14.95
N GLU A 36 21.28 5.25 -15.29
CA GLU A 36 22.03 6.29 -14.60
C GLU A 36 22.22 7.48 -15.54
N LEU A 37 21.84 8.68 -15.08
CA LEU A 37 22.28 9.93 -15.68
C LEU A 37 23.49 10.42 -14.88
N TYR A 38 24.61 10.56 -15.54
CA TYR A 38 25.87 11.02 -14.96
C TYR A 38 26.22 12.39 -15.51
N VAL A 39 26.55 13.34 -14.65
CA VAL A 39 27.00 14.68 -15.04
C VAL A 39 28.30 14.99 -14.31
N TYR A 40 29.34 15.25 -15.10
CA TYR A 40 30.67 15.56 -14.60
C TYR A 40 31.08 16.98 -14.97
N SER A 41 31.60 17.73 -14.01
CA SER A 41 32.28 19.01 -14.21
C SER A 41 33.57 19.06 -13.38
N ASN A 42 34.45 20.01 -13.67
CA ASN A 42 35.60 20.29 -12.79
C ASN A 42 35.16 20.80 -11.41
N LEU A 43 33.94 21.34 -11.28
CA LEU A 43 33.41 21.88 -10.03
C LEU A 43 32.60 20.87 -9.21
N PHE A 44 31.93 19.92 -9.87
CA PHE A 44 31.04 18.98 -9.22
C PHE A 44 30.96 17.64 -9.98
N GLU A 45 30.38 16.64 -9.32
CA GLU A 45 29.98 15.38 -9.93
C GLU A 45 28.61 14.99 -9.42
N GLY A 46 27.73 14.55 -10.32
CA GLY A 46 26.35 14.19 -9.98
C GLY A 46 25.88 12.94 -10.70
N ILE A 47 25.04 12.17 -10.02
CA ILE A 47 24.30 11.03 -10.59
C ILE A 47 22.81 11.14 -10.32
N HIS A 48 22.01 10.60 -11.22
CA HIS A 48 20.59 10.34 -11.02
C HIS A 48 20.25 8.91 -11.46
N LEU A 49 19.96 8.05 -10.49
CA LEU A 49 19.64 6.65 -10.67
C LEU A 49 18.12 6.47 -10.74
N ARG A 50 17.64 5.82 -11.80
CA ARG A 50 16.21 5.60 -12.05
C ARG A 50 15.89 4.12 -11.99
N GLY A 51 14.80 3.75 -11.32
CA GLY A 51 14.27 2.38 -11.31
C GLY A 51 13.45 2.00 -12.54
N GLY A 52 13.12 2.97 -13.41
CA GLY A 52 12.31 2.76 -14.62
C GLY A 52 12.19 4.03 -15.47
N LYS A 53 11.42 3.97 -16.56
CA LYS A 53 11.16 5.11 -17.44
C LYS A 53 10.43 6.24 -16.72
N LEU A 54 9.30 5.94 -16.10
CA LEU A 54 8.58 6.90 -15.27
C LEU A 54 9.09 6.78 -13.83
N ALA A 55 10.12 7.55 -13.49
CA ALA A 55 10.75 7.50 -12.18
C ALA A 55 10.93 8.89 -11.57
N ARG A 56 10.82 8.96 -10.24
CA ARG A 56 10.89 10.22 -9.48
C ARG A 56 11.75 10.06 -8.24
N GLY A 57 12.59 11.06 -7.98
CA GLY A 57 13.56 11.02 -6.91
C GLY A 57 14.03 12.39 -6.43
N GLY A 58 14.36 12.46 -5.14
CA GLY A 58 15.01 13.64 -4.57
C GLY A 58 16.47 13.74 -5.00
N LEU A 59 16.98 14.98 -5.14
CA LEU A 59 18.40 15.26 -5.42
C LEU A 59 19.12 15.68 -4.13
N ARG A 60 20.06 14.87 -3.65
CA ARG A 60 20.83 15.16 -2.43
C ARG A 60 22.12 15.93 -2.74
N TRP A 61 22.37 17.00 -1.99
CA TRP A 61 23.73 17.52 -1.90
C TRP A 61 24.46 16.72 -0.81
N SER A 62 25.41 15.89 -1.22
CA SER A 62 26.16 15.01 -0.33
C SER A 62 27.49 15.64 0.08
N ASP A 63 27.85 15.43 1.35
CA ASP A 63 29.17 15.72 1.92
C ASP A 63 30.13 14.52 1.81
N ARG A 64 29.69 13.40 1.23
CA ARG A 64 30.44 12.14 1.12
C ARG A 64 31.16 11.98 -0.21
N THR A 65 32.22 12.74 -0.44
CA THR A 65 32.92 12.78 -1.75
C THR A 65 33.40 11.41 -2.26
N GLU A 66 33.77 10.49 -1.37
CA GLU A 66 34.33 9.17 -1.75
C GLU A 66 33.28 8.11 -2.06
N ASP A 67 32.09 8.16 -1.42
CA ASP A 67 31.10 7.09 -1.51
C ASP A 67 29.64 7.56 -1.69
N PHE A 68 29.42 8.82 -2.11
CA PHE A 68 28.08 9.35 -2.40
C PHE A 68 27.30 8.50 -3.40
N ARG A 69 27.98 7.79 -4.32
CA ARG A 69 27.31 6.90 -5.28
C ARG A 69 26.61 5.74 -4.58
N THR A 70 27.26 5.15 -3.57
CA THR A 70 26.69 4.08 -2.72
C THR A 70 25.55 4.63 -1.88
N GLU A 71 25.69 5.85 -1.33
CA GLU A 71 24.62 6.54 -0.61
C GLU A 71 23.37 6.72 -1.49
N VAL A 72 23.54 7.26 -2.70
CA VAL A 72 22.44 7.50 -3.64
C VAL A 72 21.78 6.19 -4.07
N LEU A 73 22.56 5.12 -4.27
CA LEU A 73 22.00 3.79 -4.59
C LEU A 73 21.13 3.24 -3.45
N GLY A 74 21.60 3.32 -2.19
CA GLY A 74 20.83 2.90 -1.02
C GLY A 74 19.51 3.67 -0.88
N LEU A 75 19.54 4.99 -1.15
CA LEU A 75 18.35 5.84 -1.15
C LEU A 75 17.41 5.58 -2.33
N MET A 76 17.94 5.25 -3.52
CA MET A 76 17.13 4.84 -4.67
C MET A 76 16.39 3.54 -4.34
N LYS A 77 17.07 2.56 -3.75
CA LYS A 77 16.45 1.30 -3.30
C LYS A 77 15.28 1.57 -2.35
N ALA A 78 15.48 2.40 -1.32
CA ALA A 78 14.40 2.77 -0.40
C ALA A 78 13.22 3.45 -1.12
N GLN A 79 13.49 4.23 -2.17
CA GLN A 79 12.43 4.83 -2.98
C GLN A 79 11.67 3.83 -3.87
N MET A 80 12.26 2.69 -4.23
CA MET A 80 11.57 1.69 -5.06
C MET A 80 10.36 1.10 -4.33
N THR A 81 10.51 0.73 -3.05
CA THR A 81 9.40 0.23 -2.24
C THR A 81 8.43 1.34 -1.85
N LYS A 82 8.95 2.52 -1.47
CA LYS A 82 8.13 3.68 -1.10
C LYS A 82 7.24 4.18 -2.23
N ASN A 83 7.70 4.10 -3.48
CA ASN A 83 6.93 4.57 -4.62
C ASN A 83 5.95 3.50 -5.17
N ALA A 84 5.86 2.31 -4.57
CA ALA A 84 4.92 1.27 -5.03
C ALA A 84 3.45 1.75 -5.03
N VAL A 85 3.12 2.71 -4.16
CA VAL A 85 1.79 3.29 -3.98
C VAL A 85 1.41 4.41 -4.94
N ILE A 86 2.38 4.95 -5.69
CA ILE A 86 2.21 6.10 -6.57
C ILE A 86 2.59 5.75 -8.01
N VAL A 87 2.38 6.70 -8.92
CA VAL A 87 2.55 6.51 -10.35
C VAL A 87 4.01 6.21 -10.73
N PRO A 88 4.98 7.12 -10.54
CA PRO A 88 6.36 6.87 -10.92
C PRO A 88 7.02 5.87 -9.98
N VAL A 89 7.95 5.07 -10.50
CA VAL A 89 8.82 4.22 -9.67
C VAL A 89 9.92 5.05 -8.97
N GLY A 90 10.69 4.40 -8.10
CA GLY A 90 11.77 5.05 -7.35
C GLY A 90 12.89 5.57 -8.25
N ALA A 91 13.34 6.80 -7.98
CA ALA A 91 14.64 7.31 -8.41
C ALA A 91 15.34 8.02 -7.25
N LYS A 92 16.64 8.28 -7.42
CA LYS A 92 17.39 9.16 -6.54
C LYS A 92 18.54 9.78 -7.29
N GLY A 93 18.78 11.07 -7.06
CA GLY A 93 20.03 11.68 -7.46
C GLY A 93 20.82 12.23 -6.28
N GLY A 94 22.09 12.48 -6.54
CA GLY A 94 22.96 13.17 -5.61
C GLY A 94 24.17 13.74 -6.32
N PHE A 95 24.68 14.83 -5.78
CA PHE A 95 25.88 15.48 -6.28
C PHE A 95 26.81 15.90 -5.14
N VAL A 96 28.09 15.98 -5.47
CA VAL A 96 29.17 16.43 -4.59
C VAL A 96 29.89 17.60 -5.23
N ILE A 97 30.33 18.55 -4.42
CA ILE A 97 31.15 19.68 -4.85
C ILE A 97 32.61 19.27 -4.65
N LYS A 98 33.44 19.42 -5.68
CA LYS A 98 34.84 18.98 -5.67
C LYS A 98 35.78 19.99 -5.00
N GLN A 99 35.37 21.26 -4.96
CA GLN A 99 36.15 22.33 -4.34
C GLN A 99 35.68 22.58 -2.90
N VAL A 100 36.65 22.78 -2.01
CA VAL A 100 36.38 23.10 -0.60
C VAL A 100 36.31 24.62 -0.43
N TYR A 101 35.15 25.10 0.00
CA TYR A 101 34.94 26.51 0.34
C TYR A 101 34.81 26.64 1.87
N LYS A 102 35.65 27.49 2.49
CA LYS A 102 35.64 27.71 3.95
C LYS A 102 34.48 28.60 4.40
N ASP A 103 34.08 29.54 3.53
CA ASP A 103 32.98 30.45 3.79
C ASP A 103 31.64 29.78 3.47
N LYS A 104 30.69 29.85 4.41
CA LYS A 104 29.40 29.14 4.31
C LYS A 104 28.48 29.75 3.24
N ASP A 105 28.50 31.07 3.10
CA ASP A 105 27.66 31.76 2.12
C ASP A 105 28.15 31.48 0.70
N THR A 106 29.46 31.56 0.49
CA THR A 106 30.11 31.17 -0.78
C THR A 106 29.86 29.70 -1.10
N LEU A 107 29.97 28.79 -0.12
CA LEU A 107 29.69 27.38 -0.32
C LEU A 107 28.24 27.16 -0.77
N ARG A 108 27.29 27.87 -0.17
CA ARG A 108 25.87 27.80 -0.53
C ARG A 108 25.60 28.36 -1.92
N GLU A 109 26.21 29.49 -2.27
CA GLU A 109 26.09 30.05 -3.61
C GLU A 109 26.62 29.08 -4.67
N LYS A 110 27.81 28.52 -4.44
CA LYS A 110 28.44 27.54 -5.34
C LYS A 110 27.67 26.23 -5.41
N SER A 111 27.02 25.80 -4.33
CA SER A 111 26.16 24.61 -4.36
C SER A 111 24.91 24.82 -5.22
N VAL A 112 24.32 26.02 -5.20
CA VAL A 112 23.23 26.40 -6.09
C VAL A 112 23.68 26.41 -7.55
N GLU A 113 24.85 26.98 -7.86
CA GLU A 113 25.41 26.97 -9.24
C GLU A 113 25.66 25.55 -9.76
N CYS A 114 26.25 24.68 -8.93
CA CYS A 114 26.48 23.27 -9.27
C CYS A 114 25.16 22.52 -9.47
N TYR A 115 24.17 22.75 -8.59
CA TYR A 115 22.84 22.17 -8.72
C TYR A 115 22.16 22.58 -10.04
N LYS A 116 22.18 23.88 -10.36
CA LYS A 116 21.63 24.40 -11.62
C LYS A 116 22.31 23.75 -12.83
N SER A 117 23.64 23.64 -12.80
CA SER A 117 24.41 22.98 -13.85
C SER A 117 24.09 21.48 -13.96
N PHE A 118 23.85 20.82 -12.83
CA PHE A 118 23.45 19.41 -12.81
C PHE A 118 22.07 19.20 -13.44
N ILE A 119 21.07 20.04 -13.12
CA ILE A 119 19.75 19.98 -13.76
C ILE A 119 19.86 20.20 -15.27
N ARG A 120 20.61 21.24 -15.71
CA ARG A 120 20.85 21.50 -17.13
C ARG A 120 21.51 20.31 -17.83
N GLY A 121 22.54 19.73 -17.22
CA GLY A 121 23.21 18.55 -17.74
C GLY A 121 22.29 17.33 -17.89
N MET A 122 21.32 17.13 -17.00
CA MET A 122 20.33 16.05 -17.17
C MET A 122 19.33 16.36 -18.29
N LEU A 123 18.85 17.60 -18.40
CA LEU A 123 17.92 18.01 -19.46
C LEU A 123 18.60 17.98 -20.85
N ASP A 124 19.88 18.29 -20.92
CA ASP A 124 20.70 18.26 -22.15
C ASP A 124 20.72 16.88 -22.83
N ILE A 125 20.35 15.79 -22.14
CA ILE A 125 20.29 14.41 -22.66
C ILE A 125 18.90 13.74 -22.51
N THR A 126 17.86 14.50 -22.14
CA THR A 126 16.48 14.02 -21.94
C THR A 126 15.58 14.53 -23.06
N ASP A 127 14.72 13.69 -23.64
CA ASP A 127 13.82 14.13 -24.70
C ASP A 127 12.75 15.10 -24.16
N ASN A 128 12.15 15.92 -25.02
CA ASN A 128 11.06 16.83 -24.67
C ASN A 128 9.75 16.44 -25.38
N VAL A 129 8.61 17.00 -24.97
CA VAL A 129 7.32 16.85 -25.65
C VAL A 129 6.81 18.21 -26.12
N VAL A 130 6.74 18.41 -27.43
CA VAL A 130 6.26 19.65 -28.05
C VAL A 130 5.07 19.30 -28.94
N ASP A 131 3.92 19.91 -28.66
CA ASP A 131 2.66 19.68 -29.39
C ASP A 131 2.24 18.20 -29.52
N GLY A 132 2.61 17.39 -28.53
CA GLY A 132 2.30 15.95 -28.48
C GLY A 132 3.39 15.06 -29.10
N GLU A 133 4.37 15.65 -29.78
CA GLU A 133 5.47 14.93 -30.42
C GLU A 133 6.73 14.93 -29.55
N ILE A 134 7.47 13.82 -29.60
CA ILE A 134 8.72 13.67 -28.85
C ILE A 134 9.87 14.30 -29.64
N ILE A 135 10.52 15.28 -29.02
CA ILE A 135 11.64 16.01 -29.63
C ILE A 135 12.94 15.66 -28.88
N PRO A 136 13.92 15.03 -29.53
CA PRO A 136 15.21 14.73 -28.90
C PRO A 136 16.07 15.99 -28.71
N PRO A 137 17.03 16.00 -27.77
CA PRO A 137 17.98 17.09 -27.62
C PRO A 137 18.87 17.26 -28.86
N GLU A 138 19.22 18.50 -29.17
CA GLU A 138 20.15 18.82 -30.25
C GLU A 138 21.55 18.28 -29.96
N ASN A 139 22.22 17.78 -31.00
CA ASN A 139 23.60 17.29 -30.96
C ASN A 139 23.86 16.24 -29.88
N VAL A 140 22.90 15.34 -29.65
CA VAL A 140 23.05 14.16 -28.79
C VAL A 140 22.96 12.88 -29.61
N ILE A 141 23.96 12.01 -29.45
CA ILE A 141 23.88 10.66 -30.02
C ILE A 141 22.98 9.81 -29.11
N ARG A 142 21.97 9.16 -29.69
CA ARG A 142 20.98 8.31 -28.99
C ARG A 142 21.08 6.87 -29.47
N TYR A 143 21.16 5.93 -28.52
CA TYR A 143 21.15 4.47 -28.78
C TYR A 143 20.02 3.74 -28.06
N ASP A 144 19.13 4.49 -27.42
CA ASP A 144 17.94 4.01 -26.74
C ASP A 144 16.67 4.59 -27.36
N GLU A 145 15.54 4.16 -26.83
CA GLU A 145 14.21 4.65 -27.17
C GLU A 145 13.95 6.06 -26.61
N ASP A 146 12.77 6.59 -26.94
CA ASP A 146 12.28 7.85 -26.43
C ASP A 146 12.13 7.85 -24.91
N ASP A 147 12.59 8.92 -24.28
CA ASP A 147 12.64 9.09 -22.84
C ASP A 147 12.40 10.54 -22.44
N PRO A 148 11.15 11.03 -22.53
CA PRO A 148 10.84 12.43 -22.27
C PRO A 148 10.52 12.75 -20.81
N TYR A 149 10.47 11.75 -19.92
CA TYR A 149 10.03 11.94 -18.54
C TYR A 149 11.22 12.05 -17.57
N LEU A 150 11.37 13.24 -16.97
CA LEU A 150 12.31 13.49 -15.88
C LEU A 150 11.63 14.40 -14.85
N VAL A 151 11.47 13.89 -13.62
CA VAL A 151 10.94 14.64 -12.47
C VAL A 151 11.90 14.52 -11.30
N VAL A 152 12.21 15.65 -10.69
CA VAL A 152 13.10 15.75 -9.53
C VAL A 152 12.33 16.22 -8.31
N ALA A 153 12.91 16.02 -7.13
CA ALA A 153 12.40 16.57 -5.88
C ALA A 153 13.53 17.09 -5.01
N ALA A 154 13.19 17.87 -4.00
CA ALA A 154 14.14 18.28 -2.97
C ALA A 154 14.53 17.10 -2.06
N ASP A 155 15.74 17.14 -1.52
CA ASP A 155 16.25 16.23 -0.49
C ASP A 155 17.17 16.99 0.50
N LYS A 156 17.92 16.27 1.32
CA LYS A 156 18.91 16.85 2.23
C LYS A 156 19.89 17.73 1.44
N GLY A 157 20.05 18.97 1.91
CA GLY A 157 20.92 19.98 1.30
C GLY A 157 20.30 20.73 0.11
N THR A 158 19.11 20.35 -0.37
CA THR A 158 18.44 20.99 -1.53
C THR A 158 16.99 21.39 -1.25
N ALA A 159 16.58 21.43 0.03
CA ALA A 159 15.21 21.70 0.46
C ALA A 159 14.56 22.93 -0.21
N SER A 160 15.32 24.00 -0.43
CA SER A 160 14.83 25.24 -1.05
C SER A 160 15.12 25.35 -2.56
N PHE A 161 15.54 24.27 -3.22
CA PHE A 161 16.08 24.35 -4.59
C PHE A 161 15.06 23.99 -5.68
N SER A 162 13.87 23.50 -5.33
CA SER A 162 12.83 23.12 -6.31
C SER A 162 12.45 24.26 -7.27
N ASP A 163 12.44 25.50 -6.79
CA ASP A 163 12.14 26.68 -7.63
C ASP A 163 13.21 26.90 -8.70
N TYR A 164 14.49 26.64 -8.40
CA TYR A 164 15.55 26.71 -9.41
C TYR A 164 15.40 25.62 -10.47
N ALA A 165 15.00 24.40 -10.07
CA ALA A 165 14.75 23.32 -11.02
C ALA A 165 13.57 23.65 -11.95
N ASN A 166 12.47 24.17 -11.42
CA ASN A 166 11.31 24.60 -12.21
C ASN A 166 11.64 25.79 -13.13
N GLN A 167 12.44 26.75 -12.65
CA GLN A 167 12.93 27.85 -13.49
C GLN A 167 13.74 27.32 -14.68
N ILE A 168 14.64 26.37 -14.45
CA ILE A 168 15.43 25.77 -15.53
C ILE A 168 14.55 24.96 -16.49
N ALA A 169 13.58 24.20 -15.99
CA ALA A 169 12.63 23.49 -16.85
C ALA A 169 11.87 24.47 -17.78
N SER A 170 11.51 25.65 -17.25
CA SER A 170 10.93 26.74 -18.03
C SER A 170 11.90 27.31 -19.08
N GLU A 171 13.19 27.50 -18.75
CA GLU A 171 14.23 27.92 -19.71
C GLU A 171 14.36 26.94 -20.89
N TYR A 172 14.17 25.65 -20.65
CA TYR A 172 14.24 24.59 -21.68
C TYR A 172 12.91 24.39 -22.43
N ASN A 173 11.86 25.16 -22.11
CA ASN A 173 10.49 24.89 -22.55
C ASN A 173 10.09 23.43 -22.35
N PHE A 174 10.53 22.84 -21.24
CA PHE A 174 10.30 21.44 -20.96
C PHE A 174 8.82 21.20 -20.67
N TRP A 175 8.26 20.14 -21.24
CA TRP A 175 6.81 19.93 -21.29
C TRP A 175 6.12 19.83 -19.93
N LEU A 176 6.84 19.42 -18.89
CA LEU A 176 6.35 19.36 -17.52
C LEU A 176 6.18 20.74 -16.87
N GLY A 177 6.83 21.79 -17.39
CA GLY A 177 6.81 23.12 -16.79
C GLY A 177 7.19 23.09 -15.30
N ASP A 178 6.37 23.70 -14.45
CA ASP A 178 6.57 23.73 -12.99
C ASP A 178 6.11 22.45 -12.26
N ALA A 179 5.74 21.41 -13.00
CA ALA A 179 5.59 20.05 -12.50
C ALA A 179 6.93 19.27 -12.49
N PHE A 180 7.99 19.84 -13.09
CA PHE A 180 9.32 19.22 -13.16
C PHE A 180 9.91 18.94 -11.77
N ALA A 181 9.72 19.85 -10.82
CA ALA A 181 10.11 19.70 -9.43
C ALA A 181 8.94 19.95 -8.48
N SER A 182 8.62 18.95 -7.65
CA SER A 182 7.60 19.05 -6.60
C SER A 182 8.10 19.85 -5.38
N GLY A 183 7.17 20.48 -4.63
CA GLY A 183 7.50 21.17 -3.37
C GLY A 183 8.17 22.54 -3.56
N GLY A 184 7.99 23.16 -4.72
CA GLY A 184 8.34 24.57 -4.94
C GLY A 184 7.33 25.53 -4.31
N SER A 185 7.58 26.83 -4.43
CA SER A 185 6.77 27.92 -3.86
C SER A 185 5.31 27.95 -4.35
N ALA A 186 5.04 27.45 -5.55
CA ALA A 186 3.70 27.30 -6.12
C ALA A 186 3.07 25.90 -5.88
N GLY A 187 3.67 25.08 -5.00
CA GLY A 187 3.21 23.72 -4.67
C GLY A 187 2.47 23.63 -3.34
N TYR A 188 2.25 22.40 -2.88
CA TYR A 188 1.66 22.14 -1.56
C TYR A 188 2.76 22.16 -0.49
N ASP A 189 2.57 22.97 0.55
CA ASP A 189 3.54 23.10 1.65
C ASP A 189 3.31 21.98 2.67
N HIS A 190 4.14 20.94 2.62
CA HIS A 190 4.01 19.75 3.45
C HIS A 190 4.10 20.06 4.96
N LYS A 191 4.91 21.06 5.35
CA LYS A 191 5.06 21.45 6.76
C LYS A 191 3.82 22.19 7.25
N LYS A 192 3.27 23.12 6.46
CA LYS A 192 2.01 23.79 6.82
C LYS A 192 0.83 22.83 6.84
N MET A 193 0.79 21.88 5.92
CA MET A 193 -0.25 20.84 5.89
C MET A 193 -0.08 19.78 6.98
N GLY A 194 1.15 19.62 7.50
CA GLY A 194 1.55 18.54 8.40
C GLY A 194 1.32 17.14 7.80
N ILE A 195 1.31 17.02 6.47
CA ILE A 195 0.71 15.88 5.78
C ILE A 195 1.42 14.55 6.09
N THR A 196 2.75 14.57 6.17
CA THR A 196 3.56 13.38 6.51
C THR A 196 3.33 12.96 7.96
N ALA A 197 3.32 13.91 8.89
CA ALA A 197 3.08 13.63 10.31
C ALA A 197 1.67 13.09 10.55
N ARG A 198 0.66 13.67 9.88
CA ARG A 198 -0.73 13.19 9.93
C ARG A 198 -0.86 11.78 9.37
N GLY A 199 -0.14 11.44 8.29
CA GLY A 199 -0.11 10.07 7.76
C GLY A 199 0.51 9.06 8.73
N ALA A 200 1.67 9.39 9.31
CA ALA A 200 2.30 8.54 10.32
C ALA A 200 1.43 8.38 11.57
N TRP A 201 0.67 9.41 11.93
CA TRP A 201 -0.31 9.34 13.03
C TRP A 201 -1.49 8.41 12.73
N ILE A 202 -1.97 8.38 11.48
CA ILE A 202 -2.99 7.40 11.05
C ILE A 202 -2.46 5.97 11.12
N ALA A 203 -1.18 5.75 10.77
CA ALA A 203 -0.52 4.46 10.94
C ALA A 203 -0.45 4.06 12.43
N ALA A 204 -0.09 4.99 13.31
CA ALA A 204 -0.11 4.79 14.76
C ALA A 204 -1.51 4.42 15.28
N GLN A 205 -2.57 5.07 14.79
CA GLN A 205 -3.96 4.73 15.13
C GLN A 205 -4.29 3.26 14.82
N ARG A 206 -3.71 2.66 13.78
CA ARG A 206 -3.92 1.23 13.46
C ARG A 206 -3.36 0.33 14.56
N HIS A 207 -2.20 0.66 15.12
CA HIS A 207 -1.61 -0.09 16.22
C HIS A 207 -2.43 0.09 17.50
N PHE A 208 -2.85 1.32 17.82
CA PHE A 208 -3.77 1.61 18.92
C PHE A 208 -5.07 0.82 18.81
N TRP A 209 -5.67 0.78 17.63
CA TRP A 209 -6.88 0.00 17.37
C TRP A 209 -6.66 -1.50 17.63
N LYS A 210 -5.53 -2.06 17.18
CA LYS A 210 -5.16 -3.46 17.47
C LYS A 210 -4.98 -3.73 18.97
N MET A 211 -4.57 -2.72 19.75
CA MET A 211 -4.43 -2.81 21.20
C MET A 211 -5.72 -2.49 21.97
N ASN A 212 -6.83 -2.20 21.29
CA ASN A 212 -8.07 -1.69 21.89
C ASN A 212 -7.83 -0.44 22.75
N LYS A 213 -6.93 0.44 22.30
CA LYS A 213 -6.64 1.75 22.89
C LYS A 213 -7.01 2.86 21.91
N ASP A 214 -7.24 4.07 22.43
CA ASP A 214 -7.40 5.28 21.62
C ASP A 214 -6.14 6.14 21.74
N ILE A 215 -5.57 6.57 20.61
CA ILE A 215 -4.37 7.42 20.56
C ILE A 215 -4.59 8.81 21.15
N TYR A 216 -5.86 9.24 21.27
CA TYR A 216 -6.21 10.51 21.87
C TYR A 216 -6.38 10.44 23.39
N GLN A 217 -6.12 9.30 24.04
CA GLN A 217 -6.01 9.22 25.50
C GLN A 217 -4.59 9.58 25.98
N ASP A 218 -4.41 9.70 27.29
CA ASP A 218 -3.11 9.98 27.91
C ASP A 218 -2.06 8.94 27.50
N THR A 219 -1.01 9.41 26.84
CA THR A 219 -0.03 8.55 26.19
C THR A 219 1.39 9.02 26.45
N THR A 220 2.25 8.10 26.88
CA THR A 220 3.69 8.38 27.11
C THR A 220 4.50 8.24 25.83
N VAL A 221 5.34 9.24 25.53
CA VAL A 221 6.08 9.30 24.27
C VAL A 221 7.57 9.59 24.50
N ILE A 222 8.41 8.87 23.77
CA ILE A 222 9.81 9.26 23.51
C ILE A 222 9.93 9.77 22.08
N GLY A 223 10.55 10.94 21.92
CA GLY A 223 10.69 11.62 20.65
C GLY A 223 12.11 11.56 20.06
N ILE A 224 12.21 11.41 18.75
CA ILE A 224 13.47 11.65 18.01
C ILE A 224 13.26 12.85 17.10
N GLY A 225 13.80 14.01 17.46
CA GLY A 225 13.63 15.25 16.72
C GLY A 225 13.49 16.50 17.59
N ASP A 226 12.99 17.58 16.98
CA ASP A 226 12.82 18.89 17.59
C ASP A 226 11.48 19.51 17.15
N MET A 227 10.88 20.35 17.99
CA MET A 227 9.64 21.07 17.70
C MET A 227 9.74 21.94 16.45
N ALA A 228 10.91 22.49 16.09
CA ALA A 228 11.06 23.24 14.83
C ALA A 228 10.92 22.35 13.57
N GLY A 229 11.09 21.03 13.70
CA GLY A 229 11.02 20.07 12.61
C GLY A 229 9.60 19.88 12.09
N ASP A 230 9.45 19.71 10.77
CA ASP A 230 8.16 19.45 10.12
C ASP A 230 7.45 18.24 10.76
N LEU A 231 8.08 17.08 10.68
CA LEU A 231 7.47 15.82 11.08
C LEU A 231 7.30 15.70 12.61
N PHE A 232 8.36 16.01 13.35
CA PHE A 232 8.35 15.93 14.81
C PHE A 232 7.36 16.94 15.41
N GLY A 233 7.49 18.20 15.01
CA GLY A 233 6.67 19.30 15.53
C GLY A 233 5.20 19.10 15.23
N ASN A 234 4.85 18.82 13.97
CA ASN A 234 3.45 18.54 13.62
C ASN A 234 2.91 17.33 14.40
N GLY A 235 3.66 16.22 14.45
CA GLY A 235 3.23 15.00 15.14
C GLY A 235 2.97 15.19 16.63
N MET A 236 3.86 15.92 17.32
CA MET A 236 3.72 16.23 18.74
C MET A 236 2.58 17.22 19.05
N LEU A 237 1.97 17.84 18.04
CA LEU A 237 0.83 18.73 18.18
C LEU A 237 -0.51 18.12 17.76
N LEU A 238 -0.53 16.85 17.32
CA LEU A 238 -1.77 16.17 16.92
C LEU A 238 -2.66 15.74 18.09
N SER A 239 -2.12 15.70 19.32
CA SER A 239 -2.89 15.40 20.53
C SER A 239 -2.39 16.22 21.72
N LYS A 240 -3.34 16.74 22.51
CA LYS A 240 -3.07 17.44 23.78
C LYS A 240 -2.69 16.49 24.91
N ASN A 241 -3.00 15.20 24.77
CA ASN A 241 -2.84 14.19 25.81
C ASN A 241 -1.49 13.44 25.71
N ILE A 242 -0.55 13.98 24.94
CA ILE A 242 0.81 13.46 24.84
C ILE A 242 1.62 13.89 26.05
N HIS A 243 2.12 12.91 26.81
CA HIS A 243 3.17 13.08 27.80
C HIS A 243 4.53 12.81 27.14
N LEU A 244 5.15 13.85 26.58
CA LEU A 244 6.49 13.75 26.00
C LEU A 244 7.53 13.73 27.14
N ILE A 245 7.96 12.55 27.55
CA ILE A 245 8.82 12.40 28.73
C ILE A 245 10.32 12.48 28.40
N GLY A 246 10.66 12.30 27.13
CA GLY A 246 12.03 12.45 26.63
C GLY A 246 12.07 12.67 25.14
N ALA A 247 12.99 13.50 24.68
CA ALA A 247 13.27 13.68 23.26
C ALA A 247 14.75 13.98 23.02
N PHE A 248 15.28 13.69 21.83
CA PHE A 248 16.64 14.09 21.48
C PHE A 248 16.76 14.48 20.02
N ASN A 249 17.69 15.38 19.73
CA ASN A 249 18.07 15.75 18.36
C ASN A 249 19.62 15.69 18.20
N HIS A 250 20.17 16.42 17.23
CA HIS A 250 21.61 16.46 17.00
C HIS A 250 22.39 17.35 17.99
N MET A 251 21.69 18.19 18.77
CA MET A 251 22.27 19.15 19.73
C MET A 251 21.92 18.83 21.18
N HIS A 252 20.67 18.48 21.46
CA HIS A 252 20.10 18.44 22.81
C HIS A 252 19.38 17.12 23.12
N ILE A 253 19.28 16.83 24.41
CA ILE A 253 18.42 15.81 25.01
C ILE A 253 17.46 16.53 25.96
N PHE A 254 16.17 16.50 25.65
CA PHE A 254 15.08 16.98 26.49
C PHE A 254 14.55 15.85 27.36
N VAL A 255 14.33 16.09 28.65
CA VAL A 255 13.75 15.12 29.58
C VAL A 255 12.78 15.83 30.51
N ASP A 256 11.56 15.31 30.58
CA ASP A 256 10.53 15.74 31.53
C ASP A 256 9.91 14.49 32.19
N PRO A 257 10.30 14.12 33.42
CA PRO A 257 9.87 12.86 34.02
C PRO A 257 8.36 12.70 34.24
N ASN A 258 7.63 13.81 34.39
CA ASN A 258 6.19 13.84 34.66
C ASN A 258 5.53 15.12 34.11
N PRO A 259 5.44 15.29 32.78
CA PRO A 259 4.93 16.50 32.16
C PRO A 259 3.42 16.66 32.40
N ASP A 260 2.99 17.89 32.64
CA ASP A 260 1.59 18.30 32.55
C ASP A 260 1.20 18.41 31.07
N ALA A 261 0.24 17.60 30.62
CA ALA A 261 -0.09 17.45 29.21
C ALA A 261 -0.57 18.76 28.57
N GLU A 262 -1.40 19.54 29.26
CA GLU A 262 -1.97 20.79 28.74
C GLU A 262 -0.93 21.91 28.68
N LYS A 263 -0.15 22.08 29.77
CA LYS A 263 0.91 23.10 29.82
C LYS A 263 2.03 22.79 28.83
N SER A 264 2.48 21.55 28.79
CA SER A 264 3.53 21.13 27.86
C SER A 264 3.07 21.16 26.40
N PHE A 265 1.78 20.92 26.10
CA PHE A 265 1.23 21.12 24.76
C PHE A 265 1.31 22.59 24.34
N THR A 266 0.88 23.50 25.21
CA THR A 266 0.91 24.94 24.94
C THR A 266 2.34 25.43 24.68
N GLU A 267 3.30 24.95 25.48
CA GLU A 267 4.71 25.28 25.31
C GLU A 267 5.33 24.67 24.04
N ARG A 268 5.04 23.41 23.73
CA ARG A 268 5.44 22.77 22.47
C ARG A 268 4.90 23.55 21.28
N LYS A 269 3.65 24.02 21.33
CA LYS A 269 3.06 24.86 20.27
C LYS A 269 3.81 26.18 20.11
N ARG A 270 4.13 26.86 21.21
CA ARG A 270 4.95 28.09 21.19
C ARG A 270 6.30 27.85 20.52
N LEU A 271 6.97 26.75 20.86
CA LEU A 271 8.26 26.37 20.23
C LEU A 271 8.11 26.08 18.74
N PHE A 272 7.06 25.38 18.32
CA PHE A 272 6.80 25.10 16.91
C PHE A 272 6.62 26.38 16.08
N GLU A 273 5.96 27.39 16.64
CA GLU A 273 5.70 28.69 16.00
C GLU A 273 6.90 29.64 16.06
N LEU A 274 7.83 29.43 16.99
CA LEU A 274 9.04 30.23 17.14
C LEU A 274 10.06 29.89 16.04
N PRO A 275 10.47 30.86 15.20
CA PRO A 275 11.46 30.62 14.15
C PRO A 275 12.81 30.16 14.72
N PHE A 276 13.37 29.09 14.14
CA PHE A 276 14.67 28.51 14.53
C PHE A 276 14.78 28.07 15.99
N SER A 277 13.65 27.74 16.61
CA SER A 277 13.62 27.24 17.98
C SER A 277 14.42 25.94 18.15
N THR A 278 14.87 25.74 19.38
CA THR A 278 15.56 24.55 19.84
C THR A 278 14.98 24.12 21.20
N TRP A 279 15.32 22.91 21.64
CA TRP A 279 14.97 22.48 23.01
C TRP A 279 15.44 23.44 24.11
N MET A 280 16.51 24.21 23.92
CA MET A 280 16.98 25.19 24.92
C MET A 280 16.03 26.38 25.10
N ASP A 281 15.15 26.63 24.13
CA ASP A 281 14.13 27.67 24.21
C ASP A 281 12.91 27.23 25.05
N TYR A 282 12.82 25.94 25.45
CA TYR A 282 11.74 25.42 26.28
C TYR A 282 11.76 26.07 27.66
N ASN A 283 10.60 26.55 28.12
CA ASN A 283 10.48 27.19 29.42
C ASN A 283 10.74 26.18 30.55
N LYS A 284 11.88 26.36 31.24
CA LYS A 284 12.35 25.49 32.31
C LYS A 284 11.39 25.39 33.49
N ASP A 285 10.59 26.43 33.75
CA ASP A 285 9.62 26.45 34.84
C ASP A 285 8.45 25.48 34.60
N LEU A 286 8.26 25.03 33.34
CA LEU A 286 7.24 24.07 32.95
C LEU A 286 7.74 22.62 32.95
N ILE A 287 9.05 22.40 33.07
CA ILE A 287 9.63 21.06 33.14
C ILE A 287 9.42 20.52 34.55
N SER A 288 8.93 19.28 34.68
CA SER A 288 8.70 18.69 35.99
C SER A 288 10.01 18.49 36.78
N LYS A 289 9.87 18.31 38.09
CA LYS A 289 11.00 18.18 39.01
C LYS A 289 11.98 17.10 38.55
N GLY A 290 13.26 17.46 38.51
CA GLY A 290 14.35 16.57 38.13
C GLY A 290 14.58 16.45 36.62
N GLY A 291 13.70 17.00 35.77
CA GLY A 291 13.89 17.09 34.33
C GLY A 291 14.81 18.23 33.90
N GLY A 292 15.07 18.32 32.59
CA GLY A 292 15.87 19.39 32.01
C GLY A 292 16.19 19.19 30.53
N VAL A 293 16.95 20.14 29.99
CA VAL A 293 17.53 20.08 28.64
C VAL A 293 19.04 19.99 28.78
N PHE A 294 19.62 18.98 28.15
CA PHE A 294 21.04 18.65 28.24
C PHE A 294 21.72 18.76 26.88
N GLU A 295 22.90 19.36 26.86
CA GLU A 295 23.74 19.45 25.66
C GLU A 295 24.35 18.09 25.33
N ARG A 296 24.15 17.61 24.10
CA ARG A 296 24.68 16.33 23.61
C ARG A 296 26.21 16.34 23.48
N SER A 297 26.82 17.52 23.37
CA SER A 297 28.27 17.70 23.39
C SER A 297 28.88 17.66 24.80
N SER A 298 28.07 17.56 25.85
CA SER A 298 28.56 17.44 27.23
C SER A 298 29.33 16.14 27.43
N LYS A 299 30.34 16.16 28.31
CA LYS A 299 31.05 14.92 28.69
C LYS A 299 30.17 13.98 29.51
N GLN A 300 29.30 14.54 30.34
CA GLN A 300 28.47 13.80 31.27
C GLN A 300 27.21 14.59 31.64
N VAL A 301 26.16 13.87 32.00
CA VAL A 301 24.86 14.38 32.46
C VAL A 301 24.61 13.82 33.86
N ASN A 302 24.29 14.69 34.82
CA ASN A 302 23.86 14.26 36.15
C ASN A 302 22.40 13.78 36.08
N ILE A 303 22.14 12.57 36.59
CA ILE A 303 20.85 11.91 36.50
C ILE A 303 20.13 12.07 37.85
N SER A 304 19.02 12.81 37.84
CA SER A 304 18.17 13.00 39.02
C SER A 304 17.44 11.71 39.40
N GLN A 305 16.95 11.63 40.65
CA GLN A 305 16.18 10.46 41.11
C GLN A 305 14.88 10.28 40.31
N GLU A 306 14.27 11.39 39.87
CA GLU A 306 13.09 11.38 39.02
C GLU A 306 13.39 10.80 37.62
N ILE A 307 14.52 11.18 36.99
CA ILE A 307 14.97 10.60 35.71
C ILE A 307 15.31 9.11 35.88
N LYS A 308 15.99 8.75 36.97
CA LYS A 308 16.29 7.33 37.29
C LYS A 308 15.06 6.47 37.33
N LYS A 309 14.03 6.93 38.05
CA LYS A 309 12.75 6.24 38.16
C LYS A 309 11.99 6.19 36.83
N CYS A 310 12.07 7.25 36.03
CA CYS A 310 11.36 7.35 34.75
C CYS A 310 11.89 6.34 33.71
N PHE A 311 13.22 6.14 33.66
CA PHE A 311 13.86 5.32 32.60
C PHE A 311 14.56 4.05 33.10
N ASP A 312 14.36 3.67 34.36
CA ASP A 312 15.04 2.54 35.02
C ASP A 312 16.58 2.66 34.98
N ILE A 313 17.11 3.86 35.28
CA ILE A 313 18.55 4.14 35.33
C ILE A 313 19.06 3.97 36.77
N THR A 314 20.23 3.37 36.94
CA THR A 314 20.85 3.19 38.27
C THR A 314 21.97 4.20 38.55
N GLU A 315 22.63 4.66 37.51
CA GLU A 315 23.83 5.50 37.51
C GLU A 315 23.49 6.96 37.84
N ASP A 316 24.30 7.61 38.68
CA ASP A 316 24.14 9.03 39.01
C ASP A 316 24.62 9.97 37.88
N ILE A 317 25.51 9.47 37.02
CA ILE A 317 26.16 10.24 35.96
C ILE A 317 26.27 9.35 34.72
N LEU A 318 25.85 9.87 33.56
CA LEU A 318 25.94 9.16 32.28
C LEU A 318 26.52 10.06 31.18
N PRO A 319 27.27 9.51 30.21
CA PRO A 319 27.46 10.17 28.92
C PRO A 319 26.10 10.44 28.24
N PRO A 320 25.95 11.53 27.46
CA PRO A 320 24.73 11.80 26.71
C PRO A 320 24.30 10.65 25.78
N SER A 321 25.26 9.93 25.20
CA SER A 321 25.00 8.77 24.34
C SER A 321 24.31 7.63 25.09
N ASP A 322 24.71 7.35 26.32
CA ASP A 322 24.06 6.34 27.17
C ASP A 322 22.67 6.77 27.62
N LEU A 323 22.47 8.06 27.93
CA LEU A 323 21.12 8.57 28.23
C LEU A 323 20.17 8.36 27.05
N ILE A 324 20.60 8.64 25.81
CA ILE A 324 19.79 8.36 24.60
C ILE A 324 19.46 6.86 24.48
N ARG A 325 20.42 5.98 24.78
CA ARG A 325 20.17 4.52 24.78
C ARG A 325 19.13 4.12 25.81
N TYR A 326 19.12 4.75 26.98
CA TYR A 326 18.06 4.56 27.98
C TYR A 326 16.70 5.06 27.49
N LEU A 327 16.64 6.22 26.83
CA LEU A 327 15.40 6.74 26.23
C LEU A 327 14.85 5.78 25.16
N LEU A 328 15.68 5.28 24.25
CA LEU A 328 15.28 4.33 23.20
C LEU A 328 14.80 2.98 23.78
N LYS A 329 15.22 2.64 25.00
CA LYS A 329 14.81 1.44 25.73
C LYS A 329 13.73 1.72 26.77
N ALA A 330 13.20 2.94 26.86
CA ALA A 330 12.22 3.29 27.88
C ALA A 330 10.92 2.49 27.70
N LYS A 331 10.25 2.18 28.81
CA LYS A 331 8.92 1.56 28.79
C LYS A 331 7.87 2.66 28.62
N VAL A 332 7.42 2.86 27.38
CA VAL A 332 6.45 3.89 27.00
C VAL A 332 5.40 3.32 26.04
N ASP A 333 4.34 4.08 25.78
CA ASP A 333 3.34 3.68 24.78
C ASP A 333 3.94 3.72 23.38
N PHE A 334 4.65 4.80 22.98
CA PHE A 334 5.34 4.80 21.70
C PHE A 334 6.58 5.68 21.57
N ILE A 335 7.47 5.27 20.67
CA ILE A 335 8.57 6.10 20.16
C ILE A 335 8.12 6.77 18.86
N TRP A 336 8.23 8.10 18.80
CA TRP A 336 7.97 8.90 17.60
C TRP A 336 9.27 9.28 16.93
N ASN A 337 9.59 8.64 15.81
CA ASN A 337 10.75 9.02 15.01
C ASN A 337 10.41 10.15 14.04
N GLY A 338 10.69 11.38 14.43
CA GLY A 338 10.59 12.59 13.62
C GLY A 338 11.91 13.02 12.96
N GLY A 339 12.99 12.26 13.15
CA GLY A 339 14.36 12.64 12.83
C GLY A 339 14.97 11.85 11.68
N ILE A 340 16.28 12.05 11.47
CA ILE A 340 17.08 11.35 10.47
C ILE A 340 18.20 10.61 11.19
N GLY A 341 18.36 9.32 10.89
CA GLY A 341 19.39 8.46 11.47
C GLY A 341 18.85 7.08 11.78
N THR A 342 19.75 6.09 11.87
CA THR A 342 19.40 4.71 12.20
C THR A 342 19.78 4.41 13.64
N PHE A 343 18.77 4.40 14.51
CA PHE A 343 18.87 4.26 15.96
C PHE A 343 18.64 2.82 16.45
N VAL A 344 18.10 1.96 15.59
CA VAL A 344 17.78 0.56 15.92
C VAL A 344 18.34 -0.37 14.86
N LYS A 345 18.99 -1.46 15.29
CA LYS A 345 19.42 -2.58 14.43
C LYS A 345 19.02 -3.92 15.04
N ALA A 346 19.22 -5.03 14.33
CA ALA A 346 19.17 -6.36 14.96
C ALA A 346 20.44 -6.65 15.76
N LYS A 347 20.37 -7.58 16.71
CA LYS A 347 21.56 -8.10 17.41
C LYS A 347 22.57 -8.72 16.45
N SER A 348 22.11 -9.34 15.36
CA SER A 348 22.95 -9.97 14.33
C SER A 348 23.71 -8.98 13.45
N GLU A 349 23.31 -7.71 13.43
CA GLU A 349 23.97 -6.68 12.64
C GLU A 349 25.08 -5.98 13.44
N ASN A 350 26.21 -5.73 12.78
CA ASN A 350 27.27 -4.88 13.34
C ASN A 350 27.08 -3.43 12.88
N HIS A 351 27.61 -2.47 13.65
CA HIS A 351 27.45 -1.03 13.34
C HIS A 351 27.97 -0.66 11.94
N SER A 352 29.08 -1.27 11.52
CA SER A 352 29.66 -1.04 10.19
C SER A 352 28.74 -1.45 9.03
N MET A 353 27.86 -2.43 9.22
CA MET A 353 26.89 -2.87 8.21
C MET A 353 25.75 -1.87 8.03
N VAL A 354 25.42 -1.11 9.08
CA VAL A 354 24.34 -0.11 9.05
C VAL A 354 24.74 1.13 8.26
N GLY A 355 26.02 1.52 8.31
CA GLY A 355 26.57 2.61 7.49
C GLY A 355 26.28 4.03 8.01
N ASP A 356 25.68 4.17 9.20
CA ASP A 356 25.39 5.45 9.87
C ASP A 356 26.30 5.68 11.09
N LYS A 357 27.56 6.03 10.82
CA LYS A 357 28.60 6.18 11.85
C LYS A 357 28.23 7.20 12.95
N ALA A 358 27.48 8.24 12.60
CA ALA A 358 27.12 9.33 13.52
C ALA A 358 26.21 8.86 14.68
N ASN A 359 25.53 7.73 14.49
CA ASN A 359 24.62 7.16 15.47
C ASN A 359 25.10 5.80 16.02
N ASP A 360 26.34 5.38 15.72
CA ASP A 360 26.86 4.07 16.17
C ASP A 360 26.80 3.92 17.69
N GLU A 361 27.25 4.93 18.44
CA GLU A 361 27.26 4.91 19.91
C GLU A 361 25.84 4.99 20.53
N LEU A 362 24.85 5.47 19.78
CA LEU A 362 23.47 5.63 20.26
C LEU A 362 22.62 4.39 20.00
N ARG A 363 23.02 3.59 19.01
CA ARG A 363 22.17 2.57 18.43
C ARG A 363 21.91 1.41 19.39
N VAL A 364 20.65 1.00 19.48
CA VAL A 364 20.19 -0.14 20.31
C VAL A 364 19.76 -1.31 19.42
N ASN A 365 19.56 -2.49 20.01
CA ASN A 365 18.99 -3.62 19.28
C ASN A 365 17.46 -3.59 19.39
N GLY A 366 16.75 -4.04 18.35
CA GLY A 366 15.29 -4.11 18.31
C GLY A 366 14.71 -4.92 19.48
N LYS A 367 15.37 -6.03 19.86
CA LYS A 367 14.97 -6.85 21.02
C LYS A 367 15.03 -6.13 22.37
N ASP A 368 15.77 -5.01 22.46
CA ASP A 368 15.98 -4.27 23.71
C ASP A 368 14.97 -3.11 23.87
N ILE A 369 14.16 -2.83 22.84
CA ILE A 369 13.12 -1.79 22.88
C ILE A 369 11.93 -2.27 23.71
N ARG A 370 11.49 -1.42 24.64
CA ARG A 370 10.36 -1.71 25.56
C ARG A 370 9.12 -0.84 25.30
N ALA A 371 9.19 0.06 24.31
CA ALA A 371 8.02 0.80 23.86
C ALA A 371 6.96 -0.18 23.31
N SER A 372 5.68 0.13 23.45
CA SER A 372 4.61 -0.72 22.89
C SER A 372 4.61 -0.66 21.37
N MET A 373 4.89 0.52 20.79
CA MET A 373 5.06 0.69 19.36
C MET A 373 6.19 1.68 19.01
N PHE A 374 6.65 1.62 17.77
CA PHE A 374 7.64 2.54 17.21
C PHE A 374 7.13 3.04 15.86
N ILE A 375 6.95 4.35 15.72
CA ILE A 375 6.39 4.98 14.52
C ILE A 375 7.48 5.70 13.74
N GLU A 376 7.70 5.27 12.49
CA GLU A 376 8.74 5.81 11.62
C GLU A 376 8.19 6.86 10.66
N GLY A 377 7.89 8.05 11.19
CA GLY A 377 7.64 9.19 10.33
C GLY A 377 8.87 9.58 9.51
N GLY A 378 10.06 9.49 10.10
CA GLY A 378 11.35 9.73 9.46
C GLY A 378 11.79 8.52 8.64
N ASN A 379 12.74 8.69 7.72
CA ASN A 379 13.30 7.56 6.97
C ASN A 379 14.40 6.85 7.79
N LEU A 380 14.42 5.52 7.72
CA LEU A 380 15.48 4.64 8.23
C LEU A 380 15.81 4.81 9.72
N GLY A 381 14.81 5.02 10.57
CA GLY A 381 14.96 4.99 12.04
C GLY A 381 15.47 3.64 12.55
N CYS A 382 15.03 2.58 11.89
CA CYS A 382 15.39 1.19 12.14
C CYS A 382 15.96 0.54 10.88
N THR A 383 16.95 -0.36 11.02
CA THR A 383 17.26 -1.32 9.95
C THR A 383 16.08 -2.28 9.78
N GLN A 384 15.95 -2.90 8.60
CA GLN A 384 14.88 -3.87 8.35
C GLN A 384 14.92 -5.05 9.34
N LEU A 385 16.11 -5.60 9.61
CA LEU A 385 16.28 -6.66 10.60
C LEU A 385 15.99 -6.18 12.03
N GLY A 386 16.31 -4.93 12.36
CA GLY A 386 15.96 -4.33 13.65
C GLY A 386 14.45 -4.20 13.85
N ARG A 387 13.70 -3.84 12.79
CA ARG A 387 12.23 -3.84 12.83
C ARG A 387 11.66 -5.23 13.07
N ILE A 388 12.20 -6.24 12.36
CA ILE A 388 11.77 -7.63 12.50
C ILE A 388 12.05 -8.13 13.92
N GLU A 389 13.26 -7.92 14.44
CA GLU A 389 13.63 -8.33 15.81
C GLU A 389 12.74 -7.67 16.88
N TYR A 390 12.38 -6.39 16.71
CA TYR A 390 11.45 -5.70 17.60
C TYR A 390 10.01 -6.27 17.49
N ALA A 391 9.53 -6.52 16.27
CA ALA A 391 8.22 -7.09 16.02
C ALA A 391 8.06 -8.52 16.59
N GLU A 392 9.11 -9.35 16.49
CA GLU A 392 9.17 -10.68 17.08
C GLU A 392 9.11 -10.67 18.62
N LYS A 393 9.48 -9.57 19.25
CA LYS A 393 9.32 -9.36 20.71
C LYS A 393 7.95 -8.81 21.10
N GLY A 394 7.03 -8.68 20.14
CA GLY A 394 5.67 -8.20 20.37
C GLY A 394 5.51 -6.68 20.23
N GLY A 395 6.55 -5.98 19.78
CA GLY A 395 6.47 -4.56 19.45
C GLY A 395 5.66 -4.31 18.19
N TYR A 396 4.92 -3.20 18.15
CA TYR A 396 4.20 -2.78 16.94
C TYR A 396 5.03 -1.80 16.11
N ILE A 397 5.35 -2.17 14.88
CA ILE A 397 6.13 -1.36 13.95
C ILE A 397 5.78 -1.74 12.51
N ASN A 398 5.72 -0.76 11.61
CA ASN A 398 5.66 -0.98 10.16
C ASN A 398 7.02 -0.63 9.53
N ALA A 399 7.16 -0.80 8.22
CA ALA A 399 8.26 -0.16 7.53
C ALA A 399 8.02 1.36 7.42
N ASP A 400 9.09 2.15 7.50
CA ASP A 400 9.05 3.61 7.38
C ASP A 400 8.30 4.11 6.14
N PHE A 401 8.50 3.46 5.00
CA PHE A 401 7.85 3.82 3.74
C PHE A 401 6.33 3.61 3.73
N VAL A 402 5.78 2.90 4.73
CA VAL A 402 4.33 2.81 4.97
C VAL A 402 3.87 3.96 5.86
N ASP A 403 4.54 4.18 7.00
CA ASP A 403 4.16 5.20 7.98
C ASP A 403 4.25 6.62 7.37
N ASN A 404 5.29 6.88 6.58
CA ASN A 404 5.56 8.20 6.00
C ASN A 404 5.14 8.36 4.53
N SER A 405 4.29 7.47 4.02
CA SER A 405 3.85 7.44 2.62
C SER A 405 3.05 8.69 2.20
N ALA A 406 2.31 9.31 3.13
CA ALA A 406 1.44 10.46 2.86
C ALA A 406 2.18 11.63 2.17
N GLY A 407 3.44 11.86 2.54
CA GLY A 407 4.26 12.90 1.89
C GLY A 407 4.48 12.60 0.40
N VAL A 408 4.86 11.37 0.04
CA VAL A 408 5.15 11.04 -1.36
C VAL A 408 3.88 11.02 -2.22
N ILE A 409 2.75 10.58 -1.65
CA ILE A 409 1.43 10.59 -2.29
C ILE A 409 0.95 12.03 -2.55
N CYS A 410 1.11 12.94 -1.58
CA CYS A 410 0.75 14.35 -1.74
C CYS A 410 1.50 14.97 -2.92
N SER A 411 2.80 14.71 -3.03
CA SER A 411 3.57 15.24 -4.15
C SER A 411 3.27 14.56 -5.50
N ASP A 412 2.89 13.29 -5.52
CA ASP A 412 2.45 12.62 -6.76
C ASP A 412 1.16 13.27 -7.30
N LEU A 413 0.20 13.54 -6.42
CA LEU A 413 -1.01 14.30 -6.75
C LEU A 413 -0.66 15.71 -7.24
N GLU A 414 0.25 16.42 -6.57
CA GLU A 414 0.69 17.75 -7.01
C GLU A 414 1.20 17.74 -8.45
N VAL A 415 2.11 16.81 -8.78
CA VAL A 415 2.72 16.71 -10.12
C VAL A 415 1.64 16.44 -11.17
N ASN A 416 0.75 15.47 -10.95
CA ASN A 416 -0.29 15.13 -11.92
C ASN A 416 -1.35 16.25 -12.05
N ILE A 417 -1.71 16.94 -10.97
CA ILE A 417 -2.58 18.12 -11.02
C ILE A 417 -1.93 19.21 -11.89
N LYS A 418 -0.63 19.46 -11.71
CA LYS A 418 0.11 20.45 -12.51
C LYS A 418 0.21 20.05 -13.98
N ILE A 419 0.45 18.78 -14.30
CA ILE A 419 0.47 18.29 -15.71
C ILE A 419 -0.87 18.56 -16.40
N ALA A 420 -1.99 18.28 -15.73
CA ALA A 420 -3.31 18.58 -16.26
C ALA A 420 -3.52 20.09 -16.48
N PHE A 421 -3.06 20.93 -15.55
CA PHE A 421 -3.15 22.38 -15.70
C PHE A 421 -2.24 22.95 -16.78
N VAL A 422 -1.03 22.43 -16.96
CA VAL A 422 -0.14 22.80 -18.06
C VAL A 422 -0.85 22.58 -19.40
N SER A 423 -1.55 21.45 -19.54
CA SER A 423 -2.34 21.16 -20.74
C SER A 423 -3.50 22.14 -20.92
N ALA A 424 -4.22 22.48 -19.84
CA ALA A 424 -5.30 23.47 -19.88
C ALA A 424 -4.82 24.89 -20.20
N MET A 425 -3.65 25.29 -19.69
CA MET A 425 -3.02 26.57 -19.97
C MET A 425 -2.57 26.68 -21.43
N LYS A 426 -1.92 25.62 -21.97
CA LYS A 426 -1.50 25.58 -23.39
C LYS A 426 -2.68 25.70 -24.35
N ALA A 427 -3.84 25.13 -23.98
CA ALA A 427 -5.08 25.26 -24.76
C ALA A 427 -5.79 26.62 -24.60
N GLY A 428 -5.20 27.58 -23.87
CA GLY A 428 -5.80 28.90 -23.59
C GLY A 428 -6.97 28.86 -22.60
N GLY A 429 -7.16 27.75 -21.88
CA GLY A 429 -8.31 27.54 -21.00
C GLY A 429 -8.24 28.28 -19.66
N ILE A 430 -7.03 28.55 -19.13
CA ILE A 430 -6.80 29.30 -17.88
C ILE A 430 -5.46 30.04 -17.89
N SER A 431 -5.37 31.15 -17.16
CA SER A 431 -4.09 31.84 -16.91
C SER A 431 -3.30 31.22 -15.76
N LEU A 432 -2.01 31.56 -15.64
CA LEU A 432 -1.14 31.11 -14.55
C LEU A 432 -1.65 31.57 -13.18
N GLU A 433 -2.12 32.82 -13.07
CA GLU A 433 -2.68 33.39 -11.86
C GLU A 433 -3.92 32.61 -11.43
N LYS A 434 -4.83 32.35 -12.39
CA LYS A 434 -6.05 31.62 -12.10
C LYS A 434 -5.77 30.17 -11.71
N ARG A 435 -4.79 29.53 -12.35
CA ARG A 435 -4.31 28.19 -11.99
C ARG A 435 -3.84 28.16 -10.53
N ASN A 436 -3.01 29.12 -10.11
CA ASN A 436 -2.47 29.19 -8.76
C ASN A 436 -3.58 29.40 -7.70
N GLU A 437 -4.57 30.25 -8.00
CA GLU A 437 -5.76 30.41 -7.14
C GLU A 437 -6.52 29.09 -6.95
N ILE A 438 -6.75 28.35 -8.05
CA ILE A 438 -7.45 27.07 -7.99
C ILE A 438 -6.64 26.05 -7.18
N LEU A 439 -5.34 25.95 -7.42
CA LEU A 439 -4.43 25.04 -6.72
C LEU A 439 -4.44 25.29 -5.19
N ALA A 440 -4.33 26.55 -4.77
CA ALA A 440 -4.41 26.96 -3.37
C ALA A 440 -5.78 26.64 -2.75
N SER A 441 -6.86 26.74 -3.52
CA SER A 441 -8.21 26.40 -3.03
C SER A 441 -8.45 24.90 -2.83
N MET A 442 -7.55 24.03 -3.31
CA MET A 442 -7.67 22.56 -3.25
C MET A 442 -6.85 21.91 -2.13
N VAL A 443 -6.13 22.69 -1.30
CA VAL A 443 -5.24 22.16 -0.24
C VAL A 443 -5.95 21.14 0.66
N ASP A 444 -7.12 21.48 1.20
CA ASP A 444 -7.86 20.59 2.11
C ASP A 444 -8.39 19.34 1.40
N GLU A 445 -8.82 19.49 0.15
CA GLU A 445 -9.31 18.37 -0.66
C GLU A 445 -8.18 17.39 -1.00
N VAL A 446 -6.99 17.90 -1.37
CA VAL A 446 -5.80 17.08 -1.58
C VAL A 446 -5.37 16.40 -0.28
N ALA A 447 -5.35 17.11 0.85
CA ALA A 447 -5.03 16.52 2.14
C ALA A 447 -5.99 15.39 2.52
N SER A 448 -7.31 15.61 2.35
CA SER A 448 -8.33 14.57 2.59
C SER A 448 -8.12 13.36 1.69
N LYS A 449 -7.79 13.58 0.41
CA LYS A 449 -7.57 12.51 -0.55
C LYS A 449 -6.33 11.68 -0.24
N VAL A 450 -5.25 12.32 0.22
CA VAL A 450 -4.03 11.63 0.68
C VAL A 450 -4.31 10.81 1.93
N LEU A 451 -4.98 11.39 2.93
CA LEU A 451 -5.13 10.77 4.24
C LEU A 451 -6.25 9.73 4.28
N GLU A 452 -7.47 10.07 3.82
CA GLU A 452 -8.63 9.20 3.93
C GLU A 452 -8.71 8.17 2.78
N ASN A 453 -8.48 8.61 1.55
CA ASN A 453 -8.69 7.75 0.37
C ASN A 453 -7.45 6.93 -0.02
N HIS A 454 -6.32 7.16 0.64
CA HIS A 454 -5.09 6.42 0.38
C HIS A 454 -4.45 5.89 1.66
N ASN A 455 -3.84 6.77 2.47
CA ASN A 455 -3.01 6.37 3.61
C ASN A 455 -3.77 5.52 4.67
N LYS A 456 -5.01 5.91 5.01
CA LYS A 456 -5.87 5.15 5.93
C LYS A 456 -6.23 3.76 5.40
N ILE A 457 -6.55 3.65 4.11
CA ILE A 457 -6.90 2.37 3.48
C ILE A 457 -5.67 1.46 3.41
N GLU A 458 -4.51 2.00 3.04
CA GLU A 458 -3.26 1.26 2.95
C GLU A 458 -2.81 0.70 4.31
N THR A 459 -2.72 1.56 5.33
CA THR A 459 -2.27 1.15 6.68
C THR A 459 -3.25 0.15 7.31
N LYS A 460 -4.55 0.28 7.02
CA LYS A 460 -5.57 -0.72 7.38
C LYS A 460 -5.35 -2.04 6.65
N ALA A 461 -5.10 -2.02 5.34
CA ALA A 461 -4.85 -3.23 4.57
C ALA A 461 -3.66 -4.02 5.12
N LEU A 462 -2.57 -3.33 5.48
CA LEU A 462 -1.42 -3.95 6.13
C LEU A 462 -1.78 -4.57 7.48
N LEU A 463 -2.52 -3.85 8.34
CA LEU A 463 -2.99 -4.38 9.63
C LEU A 463 -3.81 -5.68 9.45
N LEU A 464 -4.76 -5.67 8.52
CA LEU A 464 -5.62 -6.82 8.25
C LEU A 464 -4.85 -8.00 7.65
N GLU A 465 -3.82 -7.73 6.83
CA GLU A 465 -2.92 -8.78 6.32
C GLU A 465 -2.09 -9.38 7.46
N CYS A 466 -1.57 -8.54 8.37
CA CYS A 466 -0.83 -8.99 9.55
C CYS A 466 -1.66 -9.89 10.47
N LEU A 467 -2.93 -9.55 10.71
CA LEU A 467 -3.84 -10.38 11.51
C LEU A 467 -4.10 -11.76 10.90
N GLN A 468 -3.89 -11.90 9.60
CA GLN A 468 -4.09 -13.15 8.85
C GLN A 468 -2.79 -13.84 8.46
N ALA A 469 -1.63 -13.27 8.83
CA ALA A 469 -0.31 -13.70 8.36
C ALA A 469 -0.06 -15.19 8.62
N LYS A 470 -0.37 -15.64 9.83
CA LYS A 470 -0.23 -17.03 10.26
C LYS A 470 -1.06 -18.00 9.42
N GLU A 471 -2.32 -17.66 9.13
CA GLU A 471 -3.22 -18.51 8.33
C GLU A 471 -2.86 -18.51 6.83
N ARG A 472 -2.05 -17.54 6.40
CA ARG A 472 -1.74 -17.27 4.99
C ARG A 472 -0.28 -17.51 4.63
N LEU A 473 0.56 -17.97 5.55
CA LEU A 473 2.01 -18.11 5.36
C LEU A 473 2.38 -18.88 4.08
N GLU A 474 1.70 -19.99 3.79
CA GLU A 474 1.96 -20.77 2.56
C GLU A 474 1.65 -19.96 1.28
N GLN A 475 0.60 -19.12 1.31
CA GLN A 475 0.27 -18.24 0.19
C GLN A 475 1.24 -17.05 0.07
N HIS A 476 1.73 -16.52 1.21
CA HIS A 476 2.79 -15.50 1.21
C HIS A 476 4.11 -16.05 0.66
N HIS A 477 4.46 -17.29 0.99
CA HIS A 477 5.64 -17.98 0.46
C HIS A 477 5.54 -18.20 -1.06
N ARG A 478 4.38 -18.59 -1.56
CA ARG A 478 4.16 -18.73 -3.01
C ARG A 478 4.27 -17.42 -3.76
N LEU A 479 3.70 -16.35 -3.21
CA LEU A 479 3.88 -15.01 -3.75
C LEU A 479 5.35 -14.59 -3.76
N LEU A 480 6.10 -14.85 -2.68
CA LEU A 480 7.54 -14.60 -2.59
C LEU A 480 8.29 -15.31 -3.74
N LEU A 481 8.05 -16.60 -3.94
CA LEU A 481 8.67 -17.39 -5.02
C LEU A 481 8.29 -16.88 -6.42
N SER A 482 7.04 -16.48 -6.62
CA SER A 482 6.54 -15.92 -7.88
C SER A 482 7.24 -14.59 -8.23
N LEU A 483 7.40 -13.71 -7.24
CA LEU A 483 8.09 -12.43 -7.39
C LEU A 483 9.59 -12.60 -7.66
N GLU A 484 10.24 -13.61 -7.07
CA GLU A 484 11.63 -13.93 -7.39
C GLU A 484 11.80 -14.54 -8.78
N LYS A 485 10.90 -15.45 -9.17
CA LYS A 485 10.93 -16.07 -10.49
C LYS A 485 10.74 -15.03 -11.62
N SER A 486 9.97 -13.98 -11.37
CA SER A 486 9.80 -12.85 -12.30
C SER A 486 10.97 -11.85 -12.28
N GLY A 487 11.94 -12.01 -11.38
CA GLY A 487 13.07 -11.10 -11.23
C GLY A 487 12.73 -9.75 -10.60
N LEU A 488 11.50 -9.58 -10.09
CA LEU A 488 11.06 -8.34 -9.46
C LEU A 488 11.58 -8.19 -8.04
N LEU A 489 11.83 -9.30 -7.35
CA LEU A 489 12.24 -9.34 -5.95
C LEU A 489 13.51 -10.18 -5.78
N ASN A 490 14.39 -9.73 -4.90
CA ASN A 490 15.49 -10.55 -4.37
C ASN A 490 15.36 -10.61 -2.85
N ARG A 491 14.98 -11.78 -2.30
CA ARG A 491 14.69 -11.90 -0.87
C ARG A 491 15.88 -11.58 0.03
N SER A 492 17.10 -11.87 -0.42
CA SER A 492 18.32 -11.59 0.36
C SER A 492 18.59 -10.10 0.50
N VAL A 493 18.29 -9.33 -0.56
CA VAL A 493 18.43 -7.87 -0.57
C VAL A 493 17.37 -7.21 0.31
N GLU A 494 16.17 -7.78 0.37
CA GLU A 494 15.05 -7.24 1.14
C GLU A 494 14.92 -7.81 2.56
N PHE A 495 15.84 -8.68 2.96
CA PHE A 495 15.83 -9.34 4.27
C PHE A 495 14.53 -10.13 4.53
N LEU A 496 14.01 -10.79 3.50
CA LEU A 496 12.86 -11.69 3.58
C LEU A 496 13.31 -13.13 3.88
N PRO A 497 12.46 -13.96 4.53
CA PRO A 497 12.86 -15.28 4.99
C PRO A 497 13.36 -16.24 3.90
N THR A 498 14.41 -16.99 4.26
CA THR A 498 14.93 -18.14 3.51
C THR A 498 13.93 -19.31 3.50
N GLU A 499 14.17 -20.31 2.64
CA GLU A 499 13.35 -21.52 2.60
C GLU A 499 13.38 -22.27 3.94
N GLU A 500 14.55 -22.35 4.59
CA GLU A 500 14.72 -22.99 5.89
C GLU A 500 13.99 -22.23 7.00
N GLU A 501 13.96 -20.90 6.95
CA GLU A 501 13.18 -20.07 7.88
C GLU A 501 11.67 -20.28 7.69
N ILE A 502 11.19 -20.27 6.44
CA ILE A 502 9.76 -20.49 6.15
C ILE A 502 9.32 -21.89 6.60
N ALA A 503 10.13 -22.92 6.37
CA ALA A 503 9.85 -24.26 6.85
C ALA A 503 9.71 -24.30 8.39
N ARG A 504 10.58 -23.60 9.12
CA ARG A 504 10.46 -23.47 10.58
C ARG A 504 9.20 -22.71 10.98
N MET A 505 8.89 -21.59 10.32
CA MET A 505 7.69 -20.79 10.59
C MET A 505 6.40 -21.60 10.39
N LEU A 506 6.34 -22.46 9.37
CA LEU A 506 5.20 -23.37 9.15
C LEU A 506 5.02 -24.35 10.32
N THR A 507 6.11 -24.91 10.85
CA THR A 507 6.04 -25.81 12.02
C THR A 507 5.73 -25.09 13.33
N GLY A 508 6.22 -23.86 13.49
CA GLY A 508 5.98 -23.00 14.67
C GLY A 508 4.62 -22.31 14.67
N ALA A 509 3.86 -22.44 13.57
CA ALA A 509 2.60 -21.74 13.36
C ALA A 509 2.79 -20.22 13.50
N GLU A 510 3.83 -19.69 12.86
CA GLU A 510 4.18 -18.27 12.76
C GLU A 510 3.74 -17.72 11.38
N GLY A 511 3.90 -16.41 11.17
CA GLY A 511 3.62 -15.76 9.90
C GLY A 511 4.58 -14.59 9.69
N PHE A 512 4.61 -14.00 8.50
CA PHE A 512 5.43 -12.80 8.26
C PHE A 512 5.04 -11.66 9.19
N SER A 513 6.05 -10.97 9.72
CA SER A 513 5.90 -9.77 10.53
C SER A 513 5.42 -8.57 9.69
N SER A 514 4.92 -7.51 10.33
CA SER A 514 4.48 -6.29 9.63
C SER A 514 5.57 -5.68 8.73
N PRO A 515 6.85 -5.56 9.15
CA PRO A 515 7.92 -5.09 8.28
C PRO A 515 8.15 -5.97 7.04
N GLN A 516 8.02 -7.29 7.16
CA GLN A 516 8.15 -8.22 6.03
C GLN A 516 6.95 -8.13 5.08
N LEU A 517 5.73 -8.04 5.62
CA LEU A 517 4.52 -7.86 4.82
C LEU A 517 4.47 -6.50 4.11
N SER A 518 5.01 -5.44 4.73
CA SER A 518 5.14 -4.11 4.11
C SER A 518 5.94 -4.19 2.79
N VAL A 519 7.04 -4.95 2.80
CA VAL A 519 7.86 -5.21 1.61
C VAL A 519 7.08 -6.06 0.61
N LEU A 520 6.56 -7.22 1.03
CA LEU A 520 5.87 -8.15 0.13
C LEU A 520 4.66 -7.51 -0.56
N MET A 521 3.87 -6.70 0.16
CA MET A 521 2.74 -5.96 -0.40
C MET A 521 3.19 -4.93 -1.45
N SER A 522 4.31 -4.24 -1.22
CA SER A 522 4.86 -3.25 -2.15
C SER A 522 5.30 -3.90 -3.47
N TYR A 523 5.95 -5.06 -3.40
CA TYR A 523 6.36 -5.81 -4.59
C TYR A 523 5.17 -6.45 -5.33
N ALA A 524 4.17 -6.98 -4.61
CA ALA A 524 2.95 -7.50 -5.23
C ALA A 524 2.20 -6.40 -6.00
N ARG A 525 2.07 -5.21 -5.40
CA ARG A 525 1.47 -4.04 -6.05
C ARG A 525 2.25 -3.61 -7.28
N THR A 526 3.57 -3.60 -7.20
CA THR A 526 4.45 -3.27 -8.34
C THR A 526 4.29 -4.28 -9.48
N ALA A 527 4.22 -5.58 -9.17
CA ALA A 527 3.98 -6.62 -10.15
C ALA A 527 2.64 -6.43 -10.87
N ILE A 528 1.55 -6.22 -10.11
CA ILE A 528 0.21 -5.96 -10.66
C ILE A 528 0.22 -4.70 -11.53
N LYS A 529 0.80 -3.59 -11.03
CA LYS A 529 0.89 -2.31 -11.75
C LYS A 529 1.60 -2.49 -13.10
N ASN A 530 2.74 -3.17 -13.10
CA ASN A 530 3.53 -3.39 -14.33
C ASN A 530 2.75 -4.19 -15.37
N GLU A 531 2.04 -5.24 -14.98
CA GLU A 531 1.24 -6.04 -15.91
C GLU A 531 0.06 -5.24 -16.50
N ILE A 532 -0.58 -4.37 -15.71
CA ILE A 532 -1.68 -3.52 -16.20
C ILE A 532 -1.16 -2.48 -17.21
N ILE A 533 -0.03 -1.82 -16.92
CA ILE A 533 0.57 -0.80 -17.80
C ILE A 533 0.87 -1.35 -19.21
N HIS A 534 1.27 -2.62 -19.31
CA HIS A 534 1.59 -3.27 -20.58
C HIS A 534 0.37 -3.97 -21.23
N SER A 535 -0.84 -3.73 -20.71
CA SER A 535 -2.09 -4.29 -21.23
C SER A 535 -3.03 -3.21 -21.79
N ASP A 536 -4.12 -3.65 -22.43
CA ASP A 536 -5.21 -2.80 -22.93
C ASP A 536 -6.22 -2.40 -21.83
N LEU A 537 -6.05 -2.88 -20.60
CA LEU A 537 -7.05 -2.71 -19.53
C LEU A 537 -7.33 -1.24 -19.19
N SER A 538 -6.29 -0.40 -19.26
CA SER A 538 -6.39 1.04 -19.00
C SER A 538 -7.16 1.82 -20.10
N GLU A 539 -7.36 1.21 -21.26
CA GLU A 539 -8.06 1.79 -22.42
C GLU A 539 -9.54 1.38 -22.48
N LYS A 540 -9.97 0.40 -21.66
CA LYS A 540 -11.36 -0.04 -21.62
C LYS A 540 -12.22 0.99 -20.89
N ASP A 541 -13.07 1.67 -21.64
CA ASP A 541 -13.78 2.86 -21.15
C ASP A 541 -14.78 2.60 -20.03
N LEU A 542 -15.32 1.37 -19.90
CA LEU A 542 -16.37 1.01 -18.95
C LEU A 542 -16.03 1.42 -17.50
N ILE A 543 -14.75 1.32 -17.09
CA ILE A 543 -14.34 1.47 -15.67
C ILE A 543 -13.04 2.29 -15.51
N SER A 544 -12.22 2.40 -16.56
CA SER A 544 -10.97 3.16 -16.52
C SER A 544 -11.18 4.66 -16.24
N HIS A 545 -12.33 5.21 -16.65
CA HIS A 545 -12.71 6.59 -16.40
C HIS A 545 -12.92 6.89 -14.91
N ASP A 546 -13.58 5.99 -14.17
CA ASP A 546 -13.89 6.22 -12.76
C ASP A 546 -12.63 6.22 -11.90
N TYR A 547 -11.69 5.31 -12.17
CA TYR A 547 -10.39 5.31 -11.49
C TYR A 547 -9.60 6.59 -11.80
N LEU A 548 -9.58 7.04 -13.06
CA LEU A 548 -8.87 8.25 -13.46
C LEU A 548 -9.48 9.51 -12.85
N LEU A 549 -10.80 9.70 -12.96
CA LEU A 549 -11.48 10.87 -12.40
C LEU A 549 -11.43 10.84 -10.87
N GLY A 550 -11.57 9.65 -10.27
CA GLY A 550 -11.41 9.43 -8.84
C GLY A 550 -10.01 9.69 -8.32
N TYR A 551 -8.98 9.78 -9.17
CA TYR A 551 -7.62 10.18 -8.79
C TYR A 551 -7.50 11.68 -8.51
N PHE A 552 -8.21 12.53 -9.27
CA PHE A 552 -8.10 13.98 -9.17
C PHE A 552 -9.08 14.60 -8.15
N PRO A 553 -8.82 15.82 -7.65
CA PRO A 553 -9.79 16.58 -6.85
C PRO A 553 -11.10 16.82 -7.61
N LYS A 554 -12.24 16.73 -6.94
CA LYS A 554 -13.59 16.95 -7.50
C LYS A 554 -13.69 18.31 -8.18
N LYS A 555 -13.14 19.38 -7.57
CA LYS A 555 -13.09 20.72 -8.18
C LYS A 555 -12.45 20.70 -9.57
N MET A 556 -11.41 19.88 -9.75
CA MET A 556 -10.71 19.74 -11.02
C MET A 556 -11.51 18.89 -12.00
N VAL A 557 -12.09 17.78 -11.53
CA VAL A 557 -12.97 16.91 -12.33
C VAL A 557 -14.15 17.69 -12.91
N THR A 558 -14.78 18.58 -12.15
CA THR A 558 -15.93 19.36 -12.64
C THR A 558 -15.56 20.35 -13.76
N LYS A 559 -14.38 20.98 -13.69
CA LYS A 559 -14.01 22.09 -14.60
C LYS A 559 -13.04 21.69 -15.72
N PHE A 560 -12.23 20.66 -15.49
CA PHE A 560 -11.11 20.27 -16.35
C PHE A 560 -11.19 18.80 -16.76
N LYS A 561 -12.39 18.22 -16.76
CA LYS A 561 -12.64 16.80 -17.10
C LYS A 561 -11.92 16.40 -18.38
N ASP A 562 -12.07 17.16 -19.46
CA ASP A 562 -11.52 16.81 -20.78
C ASP A 562 -9.98 16.77 -20.78
N PHE A 563 -9.33 17.63 -20.00
CA PHE A 563 -7.87 17.62 -19.83
C PHE A 563 -7.40 16.44 -18.98
N ILE A 564 -8.20 16.03 -17.99
CA ILE A 564 -7.94 14.82 -17.20
C ILE A 564 -8.07 13.58 -18.08
N LEU A 565 -9.10 13.48 -18.93
CA LEU A 565 -9.30 12.33 -19.81
C LEU A 565 -8.19 12.17 -20.86
N LYS A 566 -7.54 13.27 -21.22
CA LYS A 566 -6.39 13.33 -22.14
C LYS A 566 -5.05 13.44 -21.41
N HIS A 567 -5.02 13.17 -20.11
CA HIS A 567 -3.80 13.28 -19.32
C HIS A 567 -2.71 12.35 -19.87
N GLN A 568 -1.49 12.87 -20.06
CA GLN A 568 -0.40 12.10 -20.70
C GLN A 568 -0.04 10.83 -19.92
N LEU A 569 -0.16 10.86 -18.60
CA LEU A 569 0.05 9.70 -17.71
C LEU A 569 -1.25 8.96 -17.34
N ARG A 570 -2.32 9.09 -18.14
CA ARG A 570 -3.62 8.45 -17.86
C ARG A 570 -3.45 6.96 -17.59
N ARG A 571 -2.69 6.26 -18.45
CA ARG A 571 -2.45 4.82 -18.36
C ARG A 571 -1.82 4.43 -17.02
N GLU A 572 -0.79 5.15 -16.59
CA GLU A 572 -0.05 4.84 -15.37
C GLU A 572 -0.82 5.25 -14.11
N ILE A 573 -1.59 6.33 -14.16
CA ILE A 573 -2.52 6.72 -13.08
C ILE A 573 -3.56 5.60 -12.87
N ILE A 574 -4.25 5.18 -13.92
CA ILE A 574 -5.27 4.13 -13.85
C ILE A 574 -4.67 2.83 -13.31
N SER A 575 -3.53 2.42 -13.86
CA SER A 575 -2.84 1.19 -13.45
C SER A 575 -2.46 1.21 -11.96
N THR A 576 -1.99 2.36 -11.48
CA THR A 576 -1.63 2.55 -10.06
C THR A 576 -2.88 2.50 -9.17
N CYS A 577 -3.97 3.17 -9.58
CA CYS A 577 -5.23 3.16 -8.85
C CYS A 577 -5.82 1.74 -8.74
N ILE A 578 -5.84 0.98 -9.83
CA ILE A 578 -6.34 -0.40 -9.84
C ILE A 578 -5.47 -1.30 -8.97
N ALA A 579 -4.13 -1.21 -9.10
CA ALA A 579 -3.23 -2.02 -8.29
C ALA A 579 -3.37 -1.73 -6.79
N ASN A 580 -3.52 -0.45 -6.42
CA ASN A 580 -3.81 -0.04 -5.05
C ASN A 580 -5.14 -0.61 -4.56
N ASP A 581 -6.21 -0.48 -5.34
CA ASP A 581 -7.54 -0.96 -4.98
C ASP A 581 -7.55 -2.48 -4.73
N VAL A 582 -7.00 -3.27 -5.66
CA VAL A 582 -6.86 -4.73 -5.53
C VAL A 582 -6.12 -5.10 -4.25
N VAL A 583 -4.92 -4.56 -4.05
CA VAL A 583 -4.07 -4.93 -2.90
C VAL A 583 -4.69 -4.46 -1.60
N ASN A 584 -5.30 -3.27 -1.57
CA ASN A 584 -5.89 -2.71 -0.36
C ASN A 584 -7.18 -3.43 0.06
N ARG A 585 -7.99 -3.90 -0.90
CA ARG A 585 -9.25 -4.61 -0.63
C ARG A 585 -9.08 -6.10 -0.44
N MET A 586 -8.21 -6.75 -1.22
CA MET A 586 -8.08 -8.21 -1.28
C MET A 586 -6.81 -8.77 -0.64
N GLY A 587 -5.82 -7.91 -0.35
CA GLY A 587 -4.50 -8.31 0.13
C GLY A 587 -3.55 -8.70 -1.01
N CYS A 588 -2.26 -8.87 -0.68
CA CYS A 588 -1.20 -9.08 -1.68
C CYS A 588 -1.24 -10.46 -2.38
N ILE A 589 -1.87 -11.46 -1.76
CA ILE A 589 -1.88 -12.84 -2.28
C ILE A 589 -3.00 -13.13 -3.27
N PHE A 590 -4.02 -12.27 -3.38
CA PHE A 590 -5.25 -12.58 -4.10
C PHE A 590 -5.01 -12.88 -5.59
N ILE A 591 -4.34 -11.97 -6.29
CA ILE A 591 -4.07 -12.12 -7.72
C ILE A 591 -3.19 -13.34 -7.98
N ASN A 592 -2.08 -13.49 -7.24
CA ASN A 592 -1.19 -14.66 -7.40
C ASN A 592 -1.91 -15.99 -7.17
N ASN A 593 -2.79 -16.05 -6.16
CA ASN A 593 -3.60 -17.25 -5.91
C ASN A 593 -4.58 -17.52 -7.06
N LEU A 594 -5.20 -16.49 -7.62
CA LEU A 594 -6.13 -16.67 -8.74
C LEU A 594 -5.39 -17.16 -9.98
N THR A 595 -4.23 -16.58 -10.30
CA THR A 595 -3.40 -16.98 -11.45
C THR A 595 -2.85 -18.40 -11.28
N GLU A 596 -2.32 -18.77 -10.11
CA GLU A 596 -1.79 -20.12 -9.87
C GLU A 596 -2.86 -21.22 -9.99
N ASN A 597 -4.06 -20.98 -9.46
CA ASN A 597 -5.12 -22.00 -9.43
C ASN A 597 -5.87 -22.13 -10.77
N THR A 598 -5.74 -21.16 -11.68
CA THR A 598 -6.54 -21.14 -12.91
C THR A 598 -5.70 -21.09 -14.19
N GLY A 599 -4.43 -20.68 -14.10
CA GLY A 599 -3.53 -20.53 -15.25
C GLY A 599 -3.72 -19.24 -16.06
N ILE A 600 -4.62 -18.34 -15.64
CA ILE A 600 -4.82 -17.05 -16.31
C ILE A 600 -3.68 -16.07 -16.01
N LYS A 601 -3.56 -15.03 -16.84
CA LYS A 601 -2.58 -13.96 -16.65
C LYS A 601 -3.02 -12.96 -15.59
N ILE A 602 -2.07 -12.18 -15.07
CA ILE A 602 -2.32 -11.17 -14.02
C ILE A 602 -3.35 -10.13 -14.46
N GLN A 603 -3.24 -9.59 -15.68
CA GLN A 603 -4.17 -8.61 -16.23
C GLN A 603 -5.60 -9.16 -16.38
N GLU A 604 -5.75 -10.46 -16.67
CA GLU A 604 -7.05 -11.13 -16.77
C GLU A 604 -7.68 -11.27 -15.37
N ALA A 605 -6.88 -11.69 -14.38
CA ALA A 605 -7.29 -11.77 -12.97
C ALA A 605 -7.75 -10.40 -12.43
N VAL A 606 -7.03 -9.33 -12.75
CA VAL A 606 -7.40 -7.96 -12.39
C VAL A 606 -8.69 -7.54 -13.09
N ASN A 607 -8.84 -7.82 -14.39
CA ASN A 607 -10.07 -7.51 -15.13
C ASN A 607 -11.29 -8.21 -14.50
N ILE A 608 -11.14 -9.49 -14.11
CA ILE A 608 -12.21 -10.22 -13.42
C ILE A 608 -12.57 -9.56 -12.08
N TYR A 609 -11.58 -9.16 -11.28
CA TYR A 609 -11.83 -8.43 -10.05
C TYR A 609 -12.65 -7.15 -10.31
N ILE A 610 -12.26 -6.37 -11.32
CA ILE A 610 -12.94 -5.14 -11.70
C ILE A 610 -14.42 -5.43 -12.09
N VAL A 611 -14.65 -6.44 -12.93
CA VAL A 611 -15.99 -6.86 -13.36
C VAL A 611 -16.84 -7.30 -12.16
N VAL A 612 -16.28 -8.08 -11.23
CA VAL A 612 -16.99 -8.52 -10.02
C VAL A 612 -17.38 -7.34 -9.13
N ASN A 613 -16.50 -6.35 -8.94
CA ASN A 613 -16.85 -5.15 -8.17
C ASN A 613 -17.99 -4.37 -8.80
N HIS A 614 -18.03 -4.29 -10.13
CA HIS A 614 -19.08 -3.56 -10.84
C HIS A 614 -20.43 -4.31 -10.83
N LEU A 615 -20.43 -5.61 -11.12
CA LEU A 615 -21.64 -6.45 -11.18
C LEU A 615 -22.42 -6.45 -9.86
N TYR A 616 -21.73 -6.36 -8.73
CA TYR A 616 -22.33 -6.46 -7.40
C TYR A 616 -22.33 -5.14 -6.61
N ASP A 617 -21.99 -4.00 -7.25
CA ASP A 617 -21.86 -2.69 -6.61
C ASP A 617 -21.05 -2.72 -5.30
N LEU A 618 -19.90 -3.42 -5.34
CA LEU A 618 -19.08 -3.63 -4.14
C LEU A 618 -18.43 -2.33 -3.67
N ASN A 619 -18.29 -1.33 -4.53
CA ASN A 619 -17.78 -0.01 -4.15
C ASN A 619 -18.68 0.66 -3.10
N SER A 620 -20.01 0.60 -3.27
CA SER A 620 -20.95 1.12 -2.26
C SER A 620 -20.84 0.36 -0.94
N LEU A 621 -20.70 -0.97 -1.01
CA LEU A 621 -20.53 -1.79 0.18
C LEU A 621 -19.22 -1.48 0.92
N TRP A 622 -18.11 -1.33 0.18
CA TRP A 622 -16.81 -0.99 0.77
C TRP A 622 -16.84 0.38 1.46
N GLN A 623 -17.52 1.38 0.90
CA GLN A 623 -17.69 2.68 1.55
C GLN A 623 -18.39 2.55 2.91
N LYS A 624 -19.48 1.79 2.99
CA LYS A 624 -20.18 1.53 4.27
C LYS A 624 -19.33 0.76 5.26
N ILE A 625 -18.50 -0.19 4.79
CA ILE A 625 -17.56 -0.93 5.66
C ILE A 625 -16.45 0.00 6.15
N ASP A 626 -15.95 0.92 5.31
CA ASP A 626 -14.91 1.88 5.68
C ASP A 626 -15.39 2.87 6.77
N GLU A 627 -16.69 3.14 6.86
CA GLU A 627 -17.27 3.95 7.94
C GLU A 627 -17.17 3.31 9.33
N LEU A 628 -16.93 2.00 9.42
CA LEU A 628 -16.75 1.26 10.69
C LEU A 628 -15.32 1.32 11.24
N ASP A 629 -14.38 1.86 10.45
CA ASP A 629 -12.97 1.96 10.78
C ASP A 629 -12.75 2.64 12.15
N GLY A 630 -12.10 1.92 13.07
CA GLY A 630 -11.84 2.38 14.44
C GLY A 630 -13.07 2.45 15.35
N LYS A 631 -14.28 2.13 14.87
CA LYS A 631 -15.53 2.20 15.65
C LYS A 631 -15.95 0.86 16.27
N ILE A 632 -15.50 -0.25 15.69
CA ILE A 632 -15.75 -1.61 16.19
C ILE A 632 -14.42 -2.32 16.47
N ASP A 633 -14.44 -3.43 17.19
CA ASP A 633 -13.25 -4.26 17.40
C ASP A 633 -12.62 -4.70 16.05
N VAL A 634 -11.29 -4.72 15.99
CA VAL A 634 -10.56 -5.00 14.75
C VAL A 634 -10.82 -6.42 14.21
N ASN A 635 -11.05 -7.40 15.08
CA ASN A 635 -11.36 -8.77 14.65
C ASN A 635 -12.78 -8.87 14.09
N SER A 636 -13.72 -8.13 14.67
CA SER A 636 -15.08 -7.98 14.15
C SER A 636 -15.06 -7.33 12.75
N TYR A 637 -14.26 -6.27 12.58
CA TYR A 637 -14.03 -5.65 11.28
C TYR A 637 -13.44 -6.63 10.27
N LEU A 638 -12.39 -7.36 10.67
CA LEU A 638 -11.74 -8.36 9.85
C LEU A 638 -12.72 -9.47 9.42
N GLN A 639 -13.62 -9.91 10.30
CA GLN A 639 -14.63 -10.90 9.96
C GLN A 639 -15.55 -10.43 8.83
N ILE A 640 -15.99 -9.17 8.87
CA ILE A 640 -16.82 -8.57 7.82
C ILE A 640 -16.03 -8.51 6.50
N VAL A 641 -14.79 -7.98 6.53
CA VAL A 641 -13.92 -7.91 5.34
C VAL A 641 -13.69 -9.30 4.75
N ARG A 642 -13.45 -10.32 5.58
CA ARG A 642 -13.26 -11.71 5.12
C ARG A 642 -14.49 -12.26 4.40
N ASN A 643 -15.70 -11.89 4.81
CA ASN A 643 -16.92 -12.33 4.11
C ASN A 643 -16.97 -11.76 2.70
N VAL A 644 -16.66 -10.47 2.53
CA VAL A 644 -16.59 -9.82 1.21
C VAL A 644 -15.44 -10.39 0.37
N GLN A 645 -14.24 -10.57 0.94
CA GLN A 645 -13.10 -11.17 0.23
C GLN A 645 -13.38 -12.61 -0.23
N LYS A 646 -14.03 -13.42 0.61
CA LYS A 646 -14.44 -14.79 0.24
C LYS A 646 -15.46 -14.78 -0.89
N PHE A 647 -16.41 -13.86 -0.85
CA PHE A 647 -17.39 -13.65 -1.91
C PHE A 647 -16.70 -13.31 -3.23
N ILE A 648 -15.86 -12.26 -3.24
CA ILE A 648 -15.12 -11.83 -4.44
C ILE A 648 -14.28 -12.98 -5.00
N GLY A 649 -13.52 -13.68 -4.15
CA GLY A 649 -12.69 -14.79 -4.59
C GLY A 649 -13.48 -15.95 -5.19
N ARG A 650 -14.66 -16.25 -4.62
CA ARG A 650 -15.55 -17.30 -5.13
C ARG A 650 -16.15 -16.93 -6.49
N VAL A 651 -16.69 -15.73 -6.62
CA VAL A 651 -17.29 -15.26 -7.88
C VAL A 651 -16.23 -15.11 -8.96
N SER A 652 -15.05 -14.59 -8.61
CA SER A 652 -13.92 -14.49 -9.54
C SER A 652 -13.51 -15.86 -10.07
N PHE A 653 -13.38 -16.86 -9.20
CA PHE A 653 -13.05 -18.22 -9.63
C PHE A 653 -14.13 -18.82 -10.54
N TRP A 654 -15.40 -18.63 -10.19
CA TRP A 654 -16.52 -19.08 -11.02
C TRP A 654 -16.49 -18.45 -12.41
N LEU A 655 -16.25 -17.12 -12.50
CA LEU A 655 -16.14 -16.41 -13.77
C LEU A 655 -15.01 -16.99 -14.63
N VAL A 656 -13.82 -17.22 -14.07
CA VAL A 656 -12.70 -17.83 -14.81
C VAL A 656 -13.08 -19.16 -15.44
N LYS A 657 -13.72 -20.05 -14.66
CA LYS A 657 -14.06 -21.40 -15.12
C LYS A 657 -15.23 -21.45 -16.08
N ASN A 658 -16.14 -20.48 -16.02
CA ASN A 658 -17.38 -20.46 -16.78
C ASN A 658 -17.43 -19.35 -17.84
N LEU A 659 -16.34 -18.60 -18.02
CA LEU A 659 -16.21 -17.53 -19.01
C LEU A 659 -16.47 -18.01 -20.44
N GLY A 660 -16.22 -19.28 -20.78
CA GLY A 660 -16.58 -19.85 -22.09
C GLY A 660 -18.06 -20.22 -22.25
N LYS A 661 -18.84 -20.24 -21.15
CA LYS A 661 -20.31 -20.43 -21.16
C LYS A 661 -21.04 -19.10 -21.30
N LEU A 662 -20.38 -18.00 -20.93
CA LEU A 662 -20.82 -16.64 -21.21
C LEU A 662 -20.21 -16.27 -22.56
N SER A 663 -21.01 -15.76 -23.52
CA SER A 663 -20.40 -14.96 -24.59
C SER A 663 -19.53 -13.90 -23.92
N PHE A 664 -18.36 -13.58 -24.48
CA PHE A 664 -17.43 -12.58 -23.92
C PHE A 664 -18.21 -11.41 -23.32
N ILE A 665 -17.92 -11.04 -22.06
CA ILE A 665 -18.67 -10.02 -21.34
C ILE A 665 -18.44 -8.67 -22.06
N GLU A 666 -19.31 -8.37 -23.03
CA GLU A 666 -19.45 -7.04 -23.62
C GLU A 666 -20.15 -6.12 -22.60
N LEU A 667 -20.08 -4.80 -22.81
CA LEU A 667 -20.68 -3.82 -21.89
C LEU A 667 -22.19 -4.06 -21.68
N ASP A 668 -22.90 -4.50 -22.71
CA ASP A 668 -24.34 -4.73 -22.66
C ASP A 668 -24.69 -5.94 -21.78
N ASP A 669 -23.84 -6.97 -21.75
CA ASP A 669 -24.00 -8.14 -20.88
C ASP A 669 -23.80 -7.80 -19.40
N VAL A 670 -22.91 -6.85 -19.08
CA VAL A 670 -22.67 -6.39 -17.70
C VAL A 670 -23.93 -5.75 -17.11
N THR A 671 -24.61 -4.90 -17.87
CA THR A 671 -25.84 -4.22 -17.41
C THR A 671 -26.94 -5.24 -17.14
N LYS A 672 -27.16 -6.16 -18.08
CA LYS A 672 -28.15 -7.22 -17.94
C LYS A 672 -27.91 -8.10 -16.71
N PHE A 673 -26.66 -8.52 -16.49
CA PHE A 673 -26.31 -9.33 -15.32
C PHE A 673 -26.46 -8.55 -14.02
N LYS A 674 -26.12 -7.26 -14.00
CA LYS A 674 -26.31 -6.40 -12.84
C LYS A 674 -27.78 -6.28 -12.46
N ASP A 675 -28.66 -5.99 -13.41
CA ASP A 675 -30.11 -5.88 -13.17
C ASP A 675 -30.70 -7.20 -12.65
N ALA A 676 -30.22 -8.32 -13.19
CA ALA A 676 -30.62 -9.66 -12.77
C ALA A 676 -30.13 -9.97 -11.33
N ILE A 677 -28.88 -9.63 -11.00
CA ILE A 677 -28.33 -9.75 -9.64
C ILE A 677 -29.12 -8.89 -8.66
N GLU A 678 -29.46 -7.64 -9.04
CA GLU A 678 -30.24 -6.73 -8.19
C GLU A 678 -31.66 -7.27 -7.96
N THR A 679 -32.32 -7.74 -9.02
CA THR A 679 -33.65 -8.37 -8.94
C THR A 679 -33.63 -9.56 -7.99
N LEU A 680 -32.64 -10.44 -8.09
CA LEU A 680 -32.47 -11.56 -7.17
C LEU A 680 -32.21 -11.08 -5.73
N GLY A 681 -31.35 -10.08 -5.55
CA GLY A 681 -30.99 -9.49 -4.26
C GLY A 681 -32.17 -8.86 -3.50
N GLN A 682 -33.09 -8.22 -4.22
CA GLN A 682 -34.30 -7.62 -3.65
C GLN A 682 -35.34 -8.67 -3.23
N ASN A 683 -35.31 -9.86 -3.81
CA ASN A 683 -36.31 -10.93 -3.61
C ASN A 683 -35.71 -12.20 -2.97
N LEU A 684 -34.57 -12.11 -2.28
CA LEU A 684 -33.87 -13.29 -1.74
C LEU A 684 -34.75 -14.13 -0.80
N THR A 685 -35.54 -13.48 0.07
CA THR A 685 -36.40 -14.19 1.04
C THR A 685 -37.50 -15.00 0.38
N ASP A 686 -37.91 -14.63 -0.83
CA ASP A 686 -38.99 -15.29 -1.57
C ASP A 686 -38.45 -16.42 -2.46
N VAL A 687 -37.13 -16.45 -2.64
CA VAL A 687 -36.42 -17.39 -3.52
C VAL A 687 -35.74 -18.51 -2.72
N LEU A 688 -35.40 -18.27 -1.45
CA LEU A 688 -34.84 -19.27 -0.55
C LEU A 688 -35.92 -20.21 -0.01
N ASP A 689 -35.62 -21.51 0.08
CA ASP A 689 -36.46 -22.44 0.81
C ASP A 689 -36.35 -22.23 2.34
N GLU A 690 -37.27 -22.82 3.10
CA GLU A 690 -37.37 -22.61 4.55
C GLU A 690 -36.06 -22.92 5.30
N HIS A 691 -35.30 -23.94 4.88
CA HIS A 691 -34.05 -24.30 5.52
C HIS A 691 -32.97 -23.24 5.29
N LEU A 692 -32.78 -22.81 4.04
CA LEU A 692 -31.78 -21.80 3.70
C LEU A 692 -32.16 -20.41 4.23
N LEU A 693 -33.46 -20.08 4.28
CA LEU A 693 -33.95 -18.83 4.87
C LEU A 693 -33.60 -18.74 6.36
N LYS A 694 -33.68 -19.86 7.11
CA LYS A 694 -33.24 -19.92 8.52
C LYS A 694 -31.74 -19.69 8.65
N ILE A 695 -30.91 -20.32 7.81
CA ILE A 695 -29.45 -20.14 7.80
C ILE A 695 -29.08 -18.69 7.48
N TYR A 696 -29.69 -18.12 6.44
CA TYR A 696 -29.51 -16.73 6.04
C TYR A 696 -29.88 -15.76 7.16
N SER A 697 -31.06 -15.95 7.78
CA SER A 697 -31.55 -15.10 8.87
C SER A 697 -30.65 -15.16 10.11
N HIS A 698 -30.15 -16.36 10.44
CA HIS A 698 -29.18 -16.52 11.53
C HIS A 698 -27.86 -15.81 11.21
N GLY A 699 -27.31 -16.00 10.01
CA GLY A 699 -26.08 -15.32 9.58
C GLY A 699 -26.19 -13.80 9.60
N SER A 700 -27.33 -13.25 9.16
CA SER A 700 -27.61 -11.82 9.27
C SER A 700 -27.70 -11.35 10.73
N THR A 701 -28.27 -12.15 11.62
CA THR A 701 -28.37 -11.81 13.06
C THR A 701 -27.00 -11.81 13.73
N SER A 702 -26.15 -12.82 13.47
CA SER A 702 -24.78 -12.86 13.98
C SER A 702 -23.92 -11.71 13.49
N LEU A 703 -24.19 -11.16 12.29
CA LEU A 703 -23.51 -9.95 11.84
C LEU A 703 -23.95 -8.71 12.62
N VAL A 704 -25.21 -8.60 13.03
CA VAL A 704 -25.68 -7.49 13.89
C VAL A 704 -25.02 -7.54 15.26
N GLU A 705 -24.70 -8.73 15.78
CA GLU A 705 -23.96 -8.92 17.04
C GLU A 705 -22.54 -8.34 17.00
N LEU A 706 -21.99 -8.03 15.81
CA LEU A 706 -20.70 -7.33 15.63
C LEU A 706 -20.82 -5.80 15.79
N ASN A 707 -21.91 -5.29 16.35
CA ASN A 707 -22.19 -3.86 16.54
C ASN A 707 -22.22 -3.04 15.23
N ILE A 708 -22.75 -3.62 14.16
CA ILE A 708 -23.00 -2.92 12.89
C ILE A 708 -24.51 -2.71 12.66
N ASN A 709 -24.86 -1.75 11.82
CA ASN A 709 -26.27 -1.50 11.51
C ASN A 709 -26.89 -2.65 10.71
N LYS A 710 -28.23 -2.79 10.83
CA LYS A 710 -28.98 -3.90 10.21
C LYS A 710 -28.90 -3.90 8.68
N ASP A 711 -28.85 -2.73 8.04
CA ASP A 711 -28.75 -2.62 6.58
C ASP A 711 -27.42 -3.21 6.07
N LEU A 712 -26.31 -2.86 6.72
CA LEU A 712 -24.99 -3.38 6.37
C LEU A 712 -24.87 -4.87 6.68
N ALA A 713 -25.39 -5.31 7.83
CA ALA A 713 -25.45 -6.73 8.17
C ALA A 713 -26.21 -7.54 7.11
N LYS A 714 -27.38 -7.02 6.66
CA LYS A 714 -28.15 -7.60 5.57
C LYS A 714 -27.33 -7.66 4.28
N LYS A 715 -26.76 -6.54 3.83
CA LYS A 715 -25.96 -6.50 2.60
C LYS A 715 -24.79 -7.49 2.60
N VAL A 716 -24.10 -7.65 3.73
CA VAL A 716 -23.01 -8.63 3.87
C VAL A 716 -23.55 -10.07 3.89
N ALA A 717 -24.71 -10.31 4.52
CA ALA A 717 -25.37 -11.62 4.50
C ALA A 717 -25.86 -12.00 3.09
N ASP A 718 -26.39 -11.03 2.34
CA ASP A 718 -26.87 -11.19 0.96
C ASP A 718 -25.77 -11.79 0.06
N LEU A 719 -24.50 -11.40 0.26
CA LEU A 719 -23.36 -11.94 -0.49
C LEU A 719 -23.23 -13.47 -0.43
N CYS A 720 -23.61 -14.10 0.69
CA CYS A 720 -23.56 -15.56 0.81
C CYS A 720 -24.46 -16.26 -0.20
N VAL A 721 -25.59 -15.63 -0.54
CA VAL A 721 -26.60 -16.13 -1.46
C VAL A 721 -26.32 -15.63 -2.89
N LEU A 722 -25.97 -14.35 -3.03
CA LEU A 722 -25.63 -13.73 -4.31
C LEU A 722 -24.38 -14.33 -4.97
N ALA A 723 -23.56 -15.08 -4.23
CA ALA A 723 -22.48 -15.90 -4.79
C ALA A 723 -22.94 -16.99 -5.77
N TYR A 724 -24.23 -17.30 -5.81
CA TYR A 724 -24.84 -18.23 -6.77
C TYR A 724 -25.55 -17.50 -7.93
N ALA A 725 -25.62 -16.16 -7.90
CA ALA A 725 -26.43 -15.38 -8.83
C ALA A 725 -26.06 -15.61 -10.31
N LEU A 726 -24.77 -15.60 -10.65
CA LEU A 726 -24.32 -15.85 -12.03
C LEU A 726 -24.68 -17.25 -12.54
N ASP A 727 -24.70 -18.24 -11.66
CA ASP A 727 -25.09 -19.60 -12.01
C ASP A 727 -26.60 -19.68 -12.27
N ILE A 728 -27.40 -19.03 -11.41
CA ILE A 728 -28.86 -18.91 -11.56
C ILE A 728 -29.22 -18.14 -12.84
N ILE A 729 -28.51 -17.06 -13.15
CA ILE A 729 -28.67 -16.31 -14.40
C ILE A 729 -28.45 -17.24 -15.60
N SER A 730 -27.35 -18.01 -15.59
CA SER A 730 -27.07 -18.96 -16.67
C SER A 730 -28.14 -20.04 -16.80
N VAL A 731 -28.68 -20.54 -15.67
CA VAL A 731 -29.81 -21.49 -15.68
C VAL A 731 -31.06 -20.85 -16.27
N ALA A 732 -31.39 -19.62 -15.87
CA ALA A 732 -32.55 -18.88 -16.36
C ALA A 732 -32.46 -18.67 -17.88
N GLU A 733 -31.30 -18.26 -18.40
CA GLU A 733 -31.07 -18.08 -19.84
C GLU A 733 -31.21 -19.39 -20.63
N GLN A 734 -30.63 -20.49 -20.15
CA GLN A 734 -30.69 -21.78 -20.84
C GLN A 734 -32.07 -22.46 -20.83
N THR A 735 -32.95 -22.02 -19.94
CA THR A 735 -34.29 -22.59 -19.73
C THR A 735 -35.42 -21.64 -20.08
N SER A 736 -35.12 -20.37 -20.36
CA SER A 736 -36.10 -19.31 -20.61
C SER A 736 -37.09 -19.08 -19.44
N LEU A 737 -36.72 -19.47 -18.22
CA LEU A 737 -37.49 -19.13 -17.01
C LEU A 737 -37.16 -17.72 -16.50
N SER A 738 -38.04 -17.18 -15.66
CA SER A 738 -37.72 -15.99 -14.88
C SER A 738 -36.56 -16.27 -13.91
N ILE A 739 -35.77 -15.26 -13.59
CA ILE A 739 -34.65 -15.42 -12.64
C ILE A 739 -35.11 -15.87 -11.25
N LEU A 740 -36.30 -15.43 -10.81
CA LEU A 740 -36.85 -15.78 -9.51
C LEU A 740 -37.28 -17.26 -9.48
N ASP A 741 -37.92 -17.75 -10.53
CA ASP A 741 -38.35 -19.15 -10.62
C ASP A 741 -37.16 -20.09 -10.78
N ALA A 742 -36.18 -19.71 -11.61
CA ALA A 742 -34.91 -20.43 -11.72
C ALA A 742 -34.18 -20.47 -10.37
N GLY A 743 -34.17 -19.35 -9.63
CA GLY A 743 -33.61 -19.26 -8.28
C GLY A 743 -34.30 -20.19 -7.29
N LYS A 744 -35.64 -20.21 -7.24
CA LYS A 744 -36.42 -21.08 -6.34
C LYS A 744 -36.06 -22.55 -6.55
N ILE A 745 -36.10 -23.00 -7.80
CA ILE A 745 -35.76 -24.38 -8.17
C ILE A 745 -34.30 -24.69 -7.82
N TYR A 746 -33.39 -23.74 -8.08
CA TYR A 746 -31.98 -23.91 -7.76
C TYR A 746 -31.74 -24.10 -6.26
N PHE A 747 -32.34 -23.27 -5.41
CA PHE A 747 -32.18 -23.37 -3.95
C PHE A 747 -32.94 -24.56 -3.35
N GLU A 748 -34.11 -24.91 -3.88
CA GLU A 748 -34.84 -26.09 -3.45
C GLU A 748 -34.03 -27.38 -3.71
N LEU A 749 -33.43 -27.52 -4.90
CA LEU A 749 -32.51 -28.64 -5.20
C LEU A 749 -31.28 -28.63 -4.28
N LYS A 750 -30.77 -27.44 -3.95
CA LYS A 750 -29.64 -27.26 -3.04
C LYS A 750 -29.93 -27.84 -1.65
N SER A 751 -31.12 -27.54 -1.14
CA SER A 751 -31.63 -27.99 0.15
C SER A 751 -31.90 -29.49 0.15
N LEU A 752 -32.66 -29.98 -0.85
CA LEU A 752 -33.03 -31.39 -1.01
C LEU A 752 -31.82 -32.33 -1.06
N LEU A 753 -30.75 -31.93 -1.77
CA LEU A 753 -29.55 -32.74 -1.93
C LEU A 753 -28.39 -32.34 -0.98
N ARG A 754 -28.66 -31.45 -0.02
CA ARG A 754 -27.74 -31.03 1.06
C ARG A 754 -26.39 -30.51 0.55
N PHE A 755 -26.40 -29.73 -0.52
CA PHE A 755 -25.18 -29.14 -1.11
C PHE A 755 -24.38 -28.30 -0.09
N ASP A 756 -25.05 -27.60 0.83
CA ASP A 756 -24.37 -26.79 1.86
C ASP A 756 -23.60 -27.63 2.88
N LEU A 757 -24.10 -28.82 3.21
CA LEU A 757 -23.38 -29.74 4.07
C LEU A 757 -22.07 -30.19 3.42
N ILE A 758 -22.13 -30.60 2.15
CA ILE A 758 -20.95 -31.04 1.38
C ILE A 758 -19.94 -29.90 1.27
N ARG A 759 -20.42 -28.68 0.97
CA ARG A 759 -19.57 -27.50 0.90
C ARG A 759 -18.93 -27.18 2.26
N THR A 760 -19.67 -27.31 3.35
CA THR A 760 -19.16 -27.12 4.72
C THR A 760 -18.07 -28.14 5.07
N ILE A 761 -18.27 -29.41 4.68
CA ILE A 761 -17.28 -30.48 4.85
C ILE A 761 -16.00 -30.13 4.07
N ALA A 762 -16.14 -29.82 2.79
CA ALA A 762 -15.02 -29.45 1.93
C ALA A 762 -14.22 -28.27 2.49
N ILE A 763 -14.89 -27.19 2.92
CA ILE A 763 -14.23 -26.01 3.50
C ILE A 763 -13.48 -26.36 4.79
N LYS A 764 -14.06 -27.18 5.68
CA LYS A 764 -13.39 -27.64 6.91
C LYS A 764 -12.17 -28.52 6.63
N MET A 765 -12.19 -29.29 5.55
CA MET A 765 -11.03 -30.08 5.13
C MET A 765 -9.94 -29.17 4.58
N LYS A 766 -10.30 -28.21 3.72
CA LYS A 766 -9.38 -27.23 3.13
C LYS A 766 -8.54 -26.50 4.19
N SER A 767 -9.12 -26.16 5.35
CA SER A 767 -8.37 -25.43 6.39
C SER A 767 -7.28 -26.24 7.10
N ARG A 768 -7.26 -27.57 6.93
CA ARG A 768 -6.32 -28.50 7.58
C ARG A 768 -5.40 -29.22 6.59
N SER A 769 -5.46 -28.82 5.33
CA SER A 769 -4.90 -29.53 4.19
C SER A 769 -3.63 -28.85 3.67
N SER A 770 -2.73 -29.64 3.08
CA SER A 770 -1.60 -29.13 2.30
C SER A 770 -2.08 -28.30 1.11
N TYR A 771 -1.24 -27.48 0.47
CA TYR A 771 -1.65 -26.75 -0.74
C TYR A 771 -2.30 -27.64 -1.81
N TRP A 772 -1.71 -28.79 -2.11
CA TRP A 772 -2.22 -29.66 -3.18
C TRP A 772 -3.60 -30.22 -2.84
N ASP A 773 -3.80 -30.61 -1.58
CA ASP A 773 -5.11 -31.03 -1.08
C ASP A 773 -6.11 -29.87 -1.14
N ARG A 774 -5.69 -28.63 -0.79
CA ARG A 774 -6.54 -27.43 -0.89
C ARG A 774 -6.93 -27.13 -2.33
N SER A 775 -6.03 -27.35 -3.29
CA SER A 775 -6.30 -27.22 -4.72
C SER A 775 -7.35 -28.24 -5.15
N LEU A 776 -7.16 -29.53 -4.80
CA LEU A 776 -8.12 -30.57 -5.14
C LEU A 776 -9.51 -30.31 -4.54
N VAL A 777 -9.56 -29.83 -3.29
CA VAL A 777 -10.83 -29.43 -2.67
C VAL A 777 -11.51 -28.29 -3.44
N ASN A 778 -10.77 -27.33 -4.00
CA ASN A 778 -11.37 -26.27 -4.83
C ASN A 778 -11.94 -26.84 -6.13
N ASP A 779 -11.21 -27.72 -6.80
CA ASP A 779 -11.68 -28.37 -8.03
C ASP A 779 -12.95 -29.20 -7.76
N LEU A 780 -13.00 -29.91 -6.63
CA LEU A 780 -14.18 -30.64 -6.17
C LEU A 780 -15.36 -29.72 -5.87
N LEU A 781 -15.12 -28.56 -5.26
CA LEU A 781 -16.17 -27.56 -5.02
C LEU A 781 -16.70 -26.94 -6.32
N ASP A 782 -15.86 -26.82 -7.34
CA ASP A 782 -16.24 -26.35 -8.68
C ASP A 782 -17.08 -27.40 -9.41
N ASP A 783 -16.64 -28.67 -9.38
CA ASP A 783 -17.39 -29.82 -9.86
C ASP A 783 -18.79 -29.88 -9.24
N LEU A 784 -18.87 -29.72 -7.91
CA LEU A 784 -20.12 -29.68 -7.17
C LEU A 784 -21.05 -28.56 -7.69
N SER A 785 -20.52 -27.35 -7.88
CA SER A 785 -21.28 -26.22 -8.45
C SER A 785 -21.74 -26.51 -9.88
N ASN A 786 -20.89 -27.09 -10.73
CA ASN A 786 -21.25 -27.45 -12.11
C ASN A 786 -22.32 -28.56 -12.16
N TYR A 787 -22.31 -29.53 -11.25
CA TYR A 787 -23.37 -30.53 -11.16
C TYR A 787 -24.69 -29.94 -10.68
N HIS A 788 -24.66 -28.98 -9.74
CA HIS A 788 -25.85 -28.25 -9.33
C HIS A 788 -26.49 -27.51 -10.50
N HIS A 789 -25.69 -26.75 -11.26
CA HIS A 789 -26.12 -26.08 -12.49
C HIS A 789 -26.80 -27.04 -13.47
N LYS A 790 -26.12 -28.12 -13.85
CA LYS A 790 -26.65 -29.10 -14.82
C LYS A 790 -27.93 -29.75 -14.34
N LEU A 791 -28.00 -30.09 -13.05
CA LEU A 791 -29.18 -30.67 -12.47
C LEU A 791 -30.36 -29.70 -12.49
N ALA A 792 -30.14 -28.42 -12.15
CA ALA A 792 -31.19 -27.40 -12.22
C ALA A 792 -31.75 -27.27 -13.65
N VAL A 793 -30.89 -27.18 -14.67
CA VAL A 793 -31.32 -27.15 -16.08
C VAL A 793 -32.10 -28.41 -16.46
N LYS A 794 -31.62 -29.60 -16.05
CA LYS A 794 -32.26 -30.89 -16.32
C LYS A 794 -33.65 -30.98 -15.69
N VAL A 795 -33.78 -30.62 -14.41
CA VAL A 795 -35.05 -30.64 -13.67
C VAL A 795 -36.06 -29.66 -14.27
N ILE A 796 -35.62 -28.46 -14.64
CA ILE A 796 -36.49 -27.46 -15.26
C ILE A 796 -37.06 -27.96 -16.59
N LYS A 797 -36.25 -28.64 -17.39
CA LYS A 797 -36.61 -29.19 -18.72
C LYS A 797 -37.35 -30.52 -18.66
N ALA A 798 -37.41 -31.18 -17.50
CA ALA A 798 -38.01 -32.51 -17.37
C ALA A 798 -39.55 -32.51 -17.38
N THR A 799 -40.19 -31.37 -17.08
CA THR A 799 -41.65 -31.25 -17.06
C THR A 799 -42.08 -29.83 -17.43
N ASP A 800 -43.15 -29.70 -18.23
CA ASP A 800 -43.77 -28.42 -18.54
C ASP A 800 -44.71 -27.91 -17.43
N ASN A 801 -45.03 -28.75 -16.43
CA ASN A 801 -45.84 -28.33 -15.29
C ASN A 801 -45.09 -27.23 -14.50
N PRO A 802 -45.64 -26.01 -14.38
CA PRO A 802 -45.02 -24.94 -13.60
C PRO A 802 -45.05 -25.23 -12.10
N GLU A 803 -46.04 -25.99 -11.63
CA GLU A 803 -46.22 -26.33 -10.23
C GLU A 803 -45.32 -27.51 -9.84
N ASP A 804 -44.46 -27.29 -8.85
CA ASP A 804 -43.67 -28.31 -8.16
C ASP A 804 -42.73 -29.15 -9.04
N LYS A 805 -41.97 -28.48 -9.93
CA LYS A 805 -40.97 -29.11 -10.82
C LYS A 805 -39.97 -30.00 -10.05
N VAL A 806 -39.51 -29.54 -8.88
CA VAL A 806 -38.55 -30.28 -8.05
C VAL A 806 -39.20 -31.49 -7.41
N GLN A 807 -40.40 -31.37 -6.81
CA GLN A 807 -41.10 -32.52 -6.25
C GLN A 807 -41.48 -33.55 -7.30
N THR A 808 -41.92 -33.11 -8.48
CA THR A 808 -42.24 -34.01 -9.61
C THR A 808 -41.03 -34.83 -10.02
N TRP A 809 -39.87 -34.17 -10.18
CA TRP A 809 -38.61 -34.86 -10.45
C TRP A 809 -38.19 -35.79 -9.29
N ALA A 810 -38.27 -35.30 -8.05
CA ALA A 810 -37.88 -36.06 -6.87
C ALA A 810 -38.74 -37.32 -6.66
N CYS A 811 -40.02 -37.30 -7.03
CA CYS A 811 -40.89 -38.46 -7.03
C CYS A 811 -40.46 -39.51 -8.06
N ASN A 812 -40.03 -39.08 -9.26
CA ASN A 812 -39.56 -39.99 -10.31
C ASN A 812 -38.22 -40.66 -9.96
N ASP A 813 -37.34 -39.95 -9.22
CA ASP A 813 -36.01 -40.43 -8.81
C ASP A 813 -35.92 -40.80 -7.31
N LYS A 814 -37.07 -41.02 -6.64
CA LYS A 814 -37.18 -41.16 -5.19
C LYS A 814 -36.22 -42.19 -4.58
N ASP A 815 -36.19 -43.41 -5.13
CA ASP A 815 -35.32 -44.50 -4.66
C ASP A 815 -33.83 -44.14 -4.75
N TYR A 816 -33.44 -43.33 -5.73
CA TYR A 816 -32.06 -42.87 -5.83
C TYR A 816 -31.76 -41.81 -4.78
N ILE A 817 -32.64 -40.81 -4.60
CA ILE A 817 -32.46 -39.72 -3.64
C ILE A 817 -32.40 -40.27 -2.21
N GLU A 818 -33.26 -41.22 -1.84
CA GLU A 818 -33.23 -41.87 -0.52
C GLU A 818 -31.90 -42.61 -0.29
N ARG A 819 -31.45 -43.42 -1.25
CA ARG A 819 -30.14 -44.10 -1.17
C ARG A 819 -28.98 -43.13 -1.08
N TYR A 820 -29.03 -42.02 -1.83
CA TYR A 820 -28.02 -40.97 -1.76
C TYR A 820 -27.98 -40.31 -0.37
N ASN A 821 -29.13 -39.99 0.21
CA ASN A 821 -29.21 -39.40 1.54
C ASN A 821 -28.70 -40.36 2.62
N SER A 822 -29.10 -41.64 2.59
CA SER A 822 -28.56 -42.65 3.50
C SER A 822 -27.04 -42.80 3.37
N PHE A 823 -26.53 -42.81 2.14
CA PHE A 823 -25.09 -42.84 1.87
C PHE A 823 -24.38 -41.59 2.43
N LEU A 824 -24.95 -40.41 2.26
CA LEU A 824 -24.38 -39.17 2.77
C LEU A 824 -24.34 -39.17 4.30
N ASP A 825 -25.40 -39.66 4.96
CA ASP A 825 -25.45 -39.77 6.43
C ASP A 825 -24.40 -40.77 6.95
N GLU A 826 -24.24 -41.92 6.30
CA GLU A 826 -23.18 -42.88 6.63
C GLU A 826 -21.78 -42.25 6.49
N MET A 827 -21.54 -41.52 5.40
CA MET A 827 -20.26 -40.87 5.16
C MET A 827 -19.97 -39.80 6.23
N VAL A 828 -20.97 -38.99 6.58
CA VAL A 828 -20.84 -37.90 7.56
C VAL A 828 -20.70 -38.43 9.00
N ALA A 829 -21.30 -39.58 9.32
CA ALA A 829 -21.13 -40.24 10.61
C ALA A 829 -19.70 -40.82 10.80
N SER A 830 -18.98 -41.03 9.70
CA SER A 830 -17.62 -41.57 9.70
C SER A 830 -16.54 -40.47 9.66
N LYS A 831 -15.27 -40.82 9.93
CA LYS A 831 -14.15 -39.89 9.74
C LYS A 831 -14.04 -39.51 8.26
N LEU A 832 -14.25 -38.23 7.95
CA LEU A 832 -14.19 -37.69 6.59
C LEU A 832 -12.75 -37.49 6.13
N ASP A 833 -12.48 -37.84 4.87
CA ASP A 833 -11.21 -37.63 4.17
C ASP A 833 -11.46 -37.24 2.70
N LEU A 834 -10.38 -36.94 1.98
CA LEU A 834 -10.43 -36.45 0.60
C LEU A 834 -11.08 -37.47 -0.36
N SER A 835 -10.81 -38.76 -0.15
CA SER A 835 -11.41 -39.85 -0.91
C SER A 835 -12.93 -39.88 -0.75
N LYS A 836 -13.43 -39.74 0.48
CA LYS A 836 -14.88 -39.68 0.75
C LYS A 836 -15.54 -38.46 0.13
N LEU A 837 -14.89 -37.29 0.19
CA LEU A 837 -15.40 -36.10 -0.49
C LEU A 837 -15.55 -36.32 -2.00
N ILE A 838 -14.55 -36.95 -2.63
CA ILE A 838 -14.61 -37.34 -4.05
C ILE A 838 -15.80 -38.28 -4.31
N PHE A 839 -16.01 -39.30 -3.47
CA PHE A 839 -17.14 -40.22 -3.64
C PHE A 839 -18.51 -39.53 -3.50
N ILE A 840 -18.66 -38.64 -2.52
CA ILE A 840 -19.88 -37.86 -2.33
C ILE A 840 -20.21 -37.05 -3.59
N ILE A 841 -19.23 -36.32 -4.12
CA ILE A 841 -19.42 -35.47 -5.31
C ILE A 841 -19.69 -36.31 -6.56
N ARG A 842 -19.04 -37.47 -6.69
CA ARG A 842 -19.32 -38.43 -7.78
C ARG A 842 -20.74 -38.98 -7.74
N ARG A 843 -21.36 -39.16 -6.57
CA ARG A 843 -22.77 -39.60 -6.47
C ARG A 843 -23.74 -38.54 -6.98
N ILE A 844 -23.43 -37.26 -6.78
CA ILE A 844 -24.19 -36.15 -7.35
C ILE A 844 -24.03 -36.09 -8.87
N LYS A 845 -22.82 -36.33 -9.39
CA LYS A 845 -22.57 -36.38 -10.84
C LYS A 845 -23.54 -37.30 -11.56
N VAL A 846 -23.87 -38.46 -10.98
CA VAL A 846 -24.80 -39.43 -11.58
C VAL A 846 -26.22 -38.87 -11.70
N LEU A 847 -26.68 -38.07 -10.75
CA LEU A 847 -27.98 -37.38 -10.84
C LEU A 847 -27.99 -36.30 -11.93
N ALA A 848 -26.87 -35.57 -12.04
CA ALA A 848 -26.69 -34.46 -12.97
C ALA A 848 -26.33 -34.89 -14.41
N SER A 849 -25.95 -36.15 -14.62
CA SER A 849 -25.73 -36.75 -15.94
C SER A 849 -27.05 -37.25 -16.51
#